data_AF-A0A814FJ68-F1
#
_entry.id   AF-A0A814FJ68-F1
#
_cell.length_a   1.000
_cell.length_b   1.000
_cell.length_c   1.000
_cell.angle_alpha   90.00
_cell.angle_beta   90.00
_cell.angle_gamma   90.00
#
_symmetry.space_group_name_H-M   'P 1'
#
loop_
_entity.id
_entity.type
_entity.pdbx_description
1 polymer ?
#
loop_
_entity_poly.entity_id
_entity_poly.type
_entity_poly.pdbx_seq_one_letter_code
_entity_poly.pdbx_strand_id
1 'polypeptide(L)'
;MPRTTRSESSSSSRRSRSPLSEHESSSERTNEYRVHIAELKPGVQENDIRKMFQRYGTLLDVWVASASCFAFVVFKYKEDAQKAIDQMDGRSYGDNRLKVTWARPRTRHRSNRHDPNMRCYKCGQRGHFSRECDGQMLDGRGPRRREVDFGRYPPSNYDRFPRSRSPQPLPPPTYFRHGMPMYPAFTRRYDPYLDGYFPPPERSGGHEYRFRERGTRLTPPSASARYNRRMSASIESSAIADFFKQKSIFITGATGFIGKQLVEKLVRSCPDIENIYLLVRPKRGHDVTERVKELVSGTLFNHARSVHPNFEQKIIPMQGDILDPNFGLSSADETTLIENCHVIFHSAATVRFHEPLRLAVQMNVASVKKLLALCHKLKKIQSIVHVSTAYANCNRSDVAEMIYPPPIHPSKLLDASEWMDDQVFDTITKKIINDRPNTYTFTKALAEYVISQESKDLPLAIIRPSIVGSSWREPMPGWIDNYNGPSGMIVATGKGMFRIMFGNSTAVADIVPVDVCVNMMIAIAWHTAMKQPKDIPVYHCCSWHAGALTWGKITEIGLRHLDTICMENAITFPNLTFTSNRFRYFYLRLFQEVFPAFVLDCAMRIAGRKPMFLKLCDRIYKSVRTLDFFTSHSWSFPNDNSLGLQQEMNDTDQKIFNFDLKDMDWDQYWFHYCLGAKQYILREDLAHMPKCQKRNQR
;
A
#
# COMPACT_ATOMS: atom_id res chain seq x y z
N MET A 1 52.32 56.85 23.71
CA MET A 1 53.57 57.45 23.17
C MET A 1 54.71 57.00 24.08
N PRO A 2 55.94 56.72 23.58
CA PRO A 2 56.46 56.86 22.21
C PRO A 2 56.70 55.47 21.53
N ARG A 3 56.73 55.23 20.21
CA ARG A 3 57.20 55.89 18.97
C ARG A 3 58.72 55.82 18.71
N THR A 4 59.13 54.91 17.82
CA THR A 4 60.31 54.97 16.91
C THR A 4 60.18 53.82 15.88
N THR A 5 60.53 53.88 14.59
CA THR A 5 60.59 54.90 13.51
C THR A 5 60.68 54.11 12.19
N ARG A 6 60.29 54.75 11.08
CA ARG A 6 60.21 54.28 9.68
C ARG A 6 61.58 53.95 9.05
N SER A 7 61.60 53.10 8.00
CA SER A 7 61.82 53.47 6.57
C SER A 7 61.99 52.20 5.69
N GLU A 8 61.11 51.95 4.70
CA GLU A 8 61.33 52.06 3.23
C GLU A 8 62.06 50.84 2.61
N SER A 9 61.79 50.30 1.42
CA SER A 9 60.78 50.44 0.36
C SER A 9 61.04 49.29 -0.66
N SER A 10 60.02 48.78 -1.39
CA SER A 10 60.04 48.49 -2.86
C SER A 10 58.99 47.46 -3.33
N SER A 11 58.04 47.99 -4.11
CA SER A 11 57.40 47.45 -5.33
C SER A 11 56.64 46.10 -5.39
N SER A 12 55.33 46.27 -5.64
CA SER A 12 54.48 45.64 -6.67
C SER A 12 54.04 44.18 -6.54
N SER A 13 52.78 43.95 -6.16
CA SER A 13 51.71 43.67 -7.12
C SER A 13 50.36 43.55 -6.41
N ARG A 14 49.31 44.07 -7.05
CA ARG A 14 47.93 44.04 -6.57
C ARG A 14 47.48 42.59 -6.38
N ARG A 15 47.12 42.20 -5.15
CA ARG A 15 46.28 41.01 -4.90
C ARG A 15 44.88 41.29 -5.44
N SER A 16 44.64 40.90 -6.69
CA SER A 16 43.30 40.67 -7.20
C SER A 16 42.68 39.52 -6.41
N ARG A 17 41.45 39.74 -5.93
CA ARG A 17 40.56 38.71 -5.41
C ARG A 17 40.44 37.59 -6.45
N SER A 18 40.77 36.37 -6.08
CA SER A 18 40.46 35.19 -6.89
C SER A 18 38.93 35.04 -6.96
N PRO A 19 38.35 34.80 -8.14
CA PRO A 19 36.90 34.79 -8.33
C PRO A 19 36.25 33.59 -7.63
N LEU A 20 35.03 33.82 -7.16
CA LEU A 20 34.01 32.81 -6.92
C LEU A 20 34.04 31.80 -8.07
N SER A 21 34.18 30.50 -7.77
CA SER A 21 34.00 29.47 -8.79
C SER A 21 32.54 29.51 -9.22
N GLU A 22 32.33 30.07 -10.40
CA GLU A 22 31.08 30.09 -11.12
C GLU A 22 30.49 28.68 -11.19
N HIS A 23 29.16 28.62 -11.12
CA HIS A 23 28.37 27.44 -11.42
C HIS A 23 28.83 26.81 -12.75
N GLU A 24 29.66 25.77 -12.68
CA GLU A 24 29.85 24.88 -13.81
C GLU A 24 28.51 24.19 -14.10
N SER A 25 27.97 24.54 -15.26
CA SER A 25 26.77 23.96 -15.83
C SER A 25 26.81 22.43 -15.75
N SER A 26 25.65 21.83 -15.47
CA SER A 26 25.42 20.38 -15.35
C SER A 26 25.58 19.59 -16.66
N SER A 27 26.45 20.01 -17.59
CA SER A 27 26.53 19.51 -18.96
C SER A 27 27.79 18.68 -19.29
N GLU A 28 28.80 18.61 -18.41
CA GLU A 28 30.08 17.92 -18.72
C GLU A 28 30.29 16.52 -18.10
N ARG A 29 29.36 15.98 -17.29
CA ARG A 29 29.48 14.59 -16.74
C ARG A 29 29.19 13.47 -17.75
N THR A 30 29.49 13.64 -19.03
CA THR A 30 29.03 12.74 -20.11
C THR A 30 30.01 11.64 -20.53
N ASN A 31 31.20 11.52 -19.90
CA ASN A 31 32.21 10.52 -20.29
C ASN A 31 32.72 9.68 -19.09
N GLU A 32 31.83 9.11 -18.28
CA GLU A 32 32.22 8.07 -17.30
C GLU A 32 32.22 6.68 -17.97
N TYR A 33 33.39 6.05 -18.09
CA TYR A 33 33.56 4.76 -18.79
C TYR A 33 33.56 3.59 -17.81
N ARG A 34 32.40 2.96 -17.66
CA ARG A 34 32.17 1.95 -16.61
C ARG A 34 32.34 0.51 -17.13
N VAL A 35 33.08 -0.28 -16.37
CA VAL A 35 33.36 -1.69 -16.61
C VAL A 35 32.68 -2.53 -15.52
N HIS A 36 32.02 -3.61 -15.92
CA HIS A 36 31.42 -4.64 -15.06
C HIS A 36 32.38 -5.82 -14.93
N ILE A 37 32.54 -6.33 -13.71
CA ILE A 37 33.40 -7.47 -13.36
C ILE A 37 32.52 -8.50 -12.65
N ALA A 38 32.21 -9.61 -13.30
CA ALA A 38 31.45 -10.71 -12.73
C ALA A 38 32.35 -11.89 -12.33
N GLU A 39 31.75 -12.84 -11.61
CA GLU A 39 32.36 -14.11 -11.19
C GLU A 39 33.49 -13.95 -10.15
N LEU A 40 33.40 -12.94 -9.29
CA LEU A 40 34.33 -12.74 -8.17
C LEU A 40 34.17 -13.82 -7.08
N LYS A 41 35.25 -14.06 -6.34
CA LYS A 41 35.19 -14.90 -5.13
C LYS A 41 34.42 -14.18 -4.02
N PRO A 42 33.65 -14.91 -3.17
CA PRO A 42 33.12 -14.35 -1.94
C PRO A 42 34.26 -13.77 -1.08
N GLY A 43 34.07 -12.55 -0.56
CA GLY A 43 35.05 -11.89 0.31
C GLY A 43 36.05 -10.96 -0.38
N VAL A 44 35.99 -10.81 -1.72
CA VAL A 44 36.77 -9.77 -2.42
C VAL A 44 36.32 -8.38 -1.96
N GLN A 45 37.29 -7.53 -1.61
CA GLN A 45 37.04 -6.16 -1.13
C GLN A 45 37.31 -5.11 -2.21
N GLU A 46 36.82 -3.89 -1.99
CA GLU A 46 37.04 -2.74 -2.88
C GLU A 46 38.52 -2.50 -3.18
N ASN A 47 39.38 -2.63 -2.16
CA ASN A 47 40.82 -2.44 -2.29
C ASN A 47 41.46 -3.47 -3.25
N ASP A 48 40.94 -4.70 -3.30
CA ASP A 48 41.45 -5.73 -4.20
C ASP A 48 41.12 -5.39 -5.65
N ILE A 49 39.86 -5.01 -5.92
CA ILE A 49 39.43 -4.58 -7.25
C ILE A 49 40.15 -3.30 -7.68
N ARG A 50 40.31 -2.33 -6.78
CA ARG A 50 41.05 -1.10 -7.05
C ARG A 50 42.49 -1.39 -7.46
N LYS A 51 43.21 -2.24 -6.70
CA LYS A 51 44.56 -2.69 -7.06
C LYS A 51 44.61 -3.45 -8.38
N MET A 52 43.58 -4.23 -8.68
CA MET A 52 43.49 -4.96 -9.94
C MET A 52 43.34 -4.03 -11.15
N PHE A 53 42.47 -3.02 -11.05
CA PHE A 53 42.06 -2.21 -12.19
C PHE A 53 42.77 -0.86 -12.33
N GLN A 54 43.39 -0.33 -11.27
CA GLN A 54 44.10 0.97 -11.31
C GLN A 54 45.33 0.95 -12.24
N ARG A 55 45.86 -0.23 -12.54
CA ARG A 55 47.01 -0.39 -13.46
C ARG A 55 46.66 -0.04 -14.91
N TYR A 56 45.37 -0.04 -15.26
CA TYR A 56 44.89 0.22 -16.62
C TYR A 56 44.58 1.70 -16.87
N GLY A 57 44.43 2.50 -15.80
CA GLY A 57 44.08 3.90 -15.91
C GLY A 57 43.56 4.53 -14.62
N THR A 58 43.18 5.80 -14.72
CA THR A 58 42.66 6.55 -13.57
C THR A 58 41.24 6.11 -13.24
N LEU A 59 41.05 5.56 -12.04
CA LEU A 59 39.75 5.13 -11.52
C LEU A 59 39.04 6.29 -10.83
N LEU A 60 37.82 6.58 -11.26
CA LEU A 60 36.93 7.54 -10.60
C LEU A 60 36.17 6.89 -9.44
N ASP A 61 35.75 5.63 -9.61
CA ASP A 61 34.95 4.91 -8.64
C ASP A 61 35.17 3.39 -8.73
N VAL A 62 35.06 2.70 -7.60
CA VAL A 62 35.12 1.24 -7.49
C VAL A 62 34.03 0.78 -6.54
N TRP A 63 33.17 -0.10 -7.03
CA TRP A 63 32.08 -0.63 -6.24
C TRP A 63 32.14 -2.15 -6.25
N VAL A 64 32.04 -2.78 -5.08
CA VAL A 64 32.10 -4.24 -4.95
C VAL A 64 30.86 -4.75 -4.23
N ALA A 65 30.13 -5.64 -4.88
CA ALA A 65 29.10 -6.45 -4.24
C ALA A 65 29.72 -7.77 -3.78
N SER A 66 30.47 -7.73 -2.67
CA SER A 66 31.17 -8.89 -2.11
C SER A 66 30.24 -10.08 -1.83
N ALA A 67 28.97 -9.80 -1.49
CA ALA A 67 27.95 -10.83 -1.27
C ALA A 67 27.40 -11.43 -2.56
N SER A 68 27.49 -10.72 -3.68
CA SER A 68 26.93 -11.13 -4.98
C SER A 68 28.00 -11.47 -6.01
N CYS A 69 29.28 -11.49 -5.62
CA CYS A 69 30.39 -11.93 -6.45
C CYS A 69 30.58 -11.11 -7.74
N PHE A 70 30.37 -9.80 -7.70
CA PHE A 70 30.69 -8.91 -8.82
C PHE A 70 31.10 -7.50 -8.36
N ALA A 71 31.74 -6.74 -9.24
CA ALA A 71 32.20 -5.38 -9.02
C ALA A 71 32.01 -4.51 -10.26
N PHE A 72 32.07 -3.19 -10.06
CA PHE A 72 32.09 -2.19 -11.10
C PHE A 72 33.27 -1.26 -10.89
N VAL A 73 33.90 -0.86 -11.99
CA VAL A 73 35.00 0.10 -11.99
C VAL A 73 34.67 1.19 -13.00
N VAL A 74 34.81 2.45 -12.59
CA VAL A 74 34.59 3.61 -13.46
C VAL A 74 35.94 4.21 -13.80
N PHE A 75 36.28 4.22 -15.09
CA PHE A 75 37.47 4.88 -15.61
C PHE A 75 37.18 6.30 -16.08
N LYS A 76 38.16 7.17 -15.92
CA LYS A 76 38.14 8.54 -16.45
C LYS A 76 38.19 8.57 -17.98
N TYR A 77 38.87 7.61 -18.60
CA TYR A 77 39.10 7.54 -20.06
C TYR A 77 38.59 6.23 -20.66
N LYS A 78 38.08 6.29 -21.90
CA LYS A 78 37.44 5.14 -22.58
C LYS A 78 38.46 4.07 -22.91
N GLU A 79 39.64 4.53 -23.31
CA GLU A 79 40.76 3.71 -23.74
C GLU A 79 41.23 2.84 -22.57
N ASP A 80 41.24 3.39 -21.36
CA ASP A 80 41.62 2.68 -20.13
C ASP A 80 40.59 1.60 -19.77
N ALA A 81 39.30 1.91 -19.88
CA ALA A 81 38.23 0.95 -19.68
C ALA A 81 38.26 -0.19 -20.72
N GLN A 82 38.51 0.12 -22.00
CA GLN A 82 38.63 -0.88 -23.06
C GLN A 82 39.84 -1.79 -22.82
N LYS A 83 41.00 -1.21 -22.50
CA LYS A 83 42.21 -1.98 -22.14
C LYS A 83 41.98 -2.89 -20.95
N ALA A 84 41.25 -2.42 -19.93
CA ALA A 84 40.91 -3.23 -18.78
C ALA A 84 40.02 -4.42 -19.14
N ILE A 85 39.02 -4.22 -20.02
CA ILE A 85 38.17 -5.30 -20.54
C ILE A 85 39.02 -6.32 -21.30
N ASP A 86 39.80 -5.85 -22.29
CA ASP A 86 40.56 -6.73 -23.17
C ASP A 86 41.59 -7.60 -22.42
N GLN A 87 42.14 -7.10 -21.32
CA GLN A 87 43.20 -7.80 -20.56
C GLN A 87 42.69 -8.57 -19.34
N MET A 88 41.51 -8.23 -18.81
CA MET A 88 40.99 -8.87 -17.60
C MET A 88 39.84 -9.83 -17.86
N ASP A 89 39.17 -9.73 -19.01
CA ASP A 89 38.15 -10.71 -19.39
C ASP A 89 38.76 -12.11 -19.59
N GLY A 90 38.18 -13.12 -18.95
CA GLY A 90 38.67 -14.50 -18.96
C GLY A 90 39.89 -14.76 -18.06
N ARG A 91 40.47 -13.73 -17.41
CA ARG A 91 41.66 -13.90 -16.56
C ARG A 91 41.29 -14.63 -15.27
N SER A 92 42.13 -15.59 -14.88
CA SER A 92 41.93 -16.34 -13.63
C SER A 92 42.35 -15.49 -12.43
N TYR A 93 41.49 -15.43 -11.41
CA TYR A 93 41.75 -14.79 -10.12
C TYR A 93 41.31 -15.74 -9.00
N GLY A 94 42.29 -16.37 -8.35
CA GLY A 94 42.03 -17.56 -7.53
C GLY A 94 41.53 -18.71 -8.40
N ASP A 95 40.47 -19.38 -7.96
CA ASP A 95 39.86 -20.54 -8.65
C ASP A 95 38.81 -20.13 -9.71
N ASN A 96 38.51 -18.83 -9.85
CA ASN A 96 37.48 -18.32 -10.77
C ASN A 96 38.10 -17.64 -11.99
N ARG A 97 37.39 -17.67 -13.12
CA ARG A 97 37.68 -16.84 -14.29
C ARG A 97 36.82 -15.60 -14.25
N LEU A 98 37.44 -14.43 -14.25
CA LEU A 98 36.72 -13.17 -14.25
C LEU A 98 36.03 -12.98 -15.59
N LYS A 99 34.82 -12.43 -15.55
CA LYS A 99 34.14 -11.94 -16.74
C LYS A 99 34.08 -10.42 -16.69
N VAL A 100 34.75 -9.75 -17.62
CA VAL A 100 34.90 -8.30 -17.62
C VAL A 100 34.29 -7.73 -18.88
N THR A 101 33.25 -6.92 -18.74
CA THR A 101 32.47 -6.40 -19.87
C THR A 101 32.16 -4.93 -19.69
N TRP A 102 31.84 -4.23 -20.77
CA TRP A 102 31.23 -2.90 -20.67
C TRP A 102 29.98 -2.95 -19.78
N ALA A 103 29.88 -2.00 -18.84
CA ALA A 103 28.63 -1.81 -18.12
C ALA A 103 27.59 -1.18 -19.05
N ARG A 104 26.32 -1.53 -18.89
CA ARG A 104 25.26 -0.92 -19.71
C ARG A 104 25.25 0.59 -19.51
N PRO A 105 25.17 1.40 -20.59
CA PRO A 105 25.12 2.85 -20.45
C PRO A 105 23.88 3.24 -19.63
N ARG A 106 24.02 4.28 -18.79
CA ARG A 106 22.87 4.98 -18.20
C ARG A 106 22.00 5.43 -19.37
N THR A 107 20.91 4.72 -19.66
CA THR A 107 20.02 5.12 -20.75
C THR A 107 19.41 6.47 -20.39
N ARG A 108 19.91 7.53 -21.03
CA ARG A 108 19.08 8.68 -21.40
C ARG A 108 17.89 8.07 -22.15
N HIS A 109 16.70 8.09 -21.54
CA HIS A 109 15.46 7.97 -22.31
C HIS A 109 15.38 9.17 -23.26
N ARG A 110 16.05 9.07 -24.42
CA ARG A 110 15.82 9.94 -25.56
C ARG A 110 15.09 9.16 -26.63
N SER A 111 13.85 9.61 -26.84
CA SER A 111 12.95 9.39 -27.97
C SER A 111 12.44 7.96 -28.24
N ASN A 112 11.11 7.86 -28.19
CA ASN A 112 10.27 6.93 -28.93
C ASN A 112 10.75 6.75 -30.39
N ARG A 113 11.64 5.78 -30.65
CA ARG A 113 11.74 5.20 -31.99
C ARG A 113 11.28 3.75 -31.93
N HIS A 114 10.14 3.55 -32.58
CA HIS A 114 9.46 2.31 -32.80
C HIS A 114 10.35 1.32 -33.56
N ASP A 115 10.60 0.12 -33.02
CA ASP A 115 11.17 -0.99 -33.79
C ASP A 115 10.01 -1.75 -34.47
N PRO A 116 9.82 -1.62 -35.79
CA PRO A 116 8.71 -2.25 -36.51
C PRO A 116 8.76 -3.79 -36.50
N ASN A 117 9.88 -4.39 -36.07
CA ASN A 117 10.01 -5.84 -35.94
C ASN A 117 9.73 -6.37 -34.52
N MET A 118 9.49 -5.50 -33.54
CA MET A 118 9.17 -5.91 -32.17
C MET A 118 7.77 -6.55 -32.12
N ARG A 119 7.68 -7.75 -31.54
CA ARG A 119 6.41 -8.46 -31.28
C ARG A 119 5.92 -8.17 -29.86
N CYS A 120 4.65 -7.84 -29.73
CA CYS A 120 3.99 -7.70 -28.44
C CYS A 120 3.99 -9.03 -27.68
N TYR A 121 4.48 -9.05 -26.44
CA TYR A 121 4.55 -10.26 -25.61
C TYR A 121 3.18 -10.74 -25.11
N LYS A 122 2.12 -9.93 -25.24
CA LYS A 122 0.75 -10.31 -24.84
C LYS A 122 -0.07 -10.93 -25.96
N CYS A 123 0.05 -10.45 -27.20
CA CYS A 123 -0.78 -10.92 -28.33
C CYS A 123 0.03 -11.43 -29.54
N GLY A 124 1.36 -11.32 -29.54
CA GLY A 124 2.24 -11.82 -30.60
C GLY A 124 2.28 -11.00 -31.90
N GLN A 125 1.42 -9.98 -32.01
CA GLN A 125 1.37 -9.05 -33.16
C GLN A 125 2.54 -8.07 -33.12
N ARG A 126 3.03 -7.65 -34.29
CA ARG A 126 4.09 -6.64 -34.42
C ARG A 126 3.51 -5.22 -34.31
N GLY A 127 4.34 -4.25 -34.02
CA GLY A 127 3.96 -2.84 -34.16
C GLY A 127 3.36 -2.16 -32.91
N HIS A 128 3.42 -2.78 -31.73
CA HIS A 128 3.04 -2.10 -30.47
C HIS A 128 3.71 -2.75 -29.24
N PHE A 129 3.83 -2.01 -28.13
CA PHE A 129 4.38 -2.54 -26.88
C PHE A 129 3.35 -3.35 -26.08
N SER A 130 3.79 -4.31 -25.26
CA SER A 130 2.91 -5.11 -24.38
C SER A 130 2.05 -4.29 -23.40
N ARG A 131 2.43 -3.03 -23.15
CA ARG A 131 1.70 -2.06 -22.32
C ARG A 131 0.56 -1.35 -23.07
N GLU A 132 0.62 -1.35 -24.40
CA GLU A 132 -0.37 -0.74 -25.31
C GLU A 132 -1.34 -1.78 -25.91
N CYS A 133 -1.20 -3.05 -25.52
CA CYS A 133 -2.03 -4.15 -26.02
C CYS A 133 -3.46 -4.08 -25.46
N ASP A 134 -4.41 -3.71 -26.32
CA ASP A 134 -5.84 -3.70 -26.02
C ASP A 134 -6.35 -5.16 -25.97
N GLY A 135 -6.56 -5.67 -24.76
CA GLY A 135 -6.76 -7.10 -24.46
C GLY A 135 -8.07 -7.71 -24.94
N GLN A 136 -8.34 -7.71 -26.25
CA GLN A 136 -9.34 -8.59 -26.85
C GLN A 136 -8.62 -9.81 -27.45
N MET A 137 -8.73 -10.95 -26.77
CA MET A 137 -8.39 -12.25 -27.36
C MET A 137 -9.45 -12.56 -28.43
N LEU A 138 -9.13 -12.28 -29.70
CA LEU A 138 -9.83 -12.91 -30.81
C LEU A 138 -9.35 -14.37 -30.90
N ASP A 139 -10.30 -15.28 -30.79
CA ASP A 139 -10.14 -16.72 -30.99
C ASP A 139 -9.49 -16.99 -32.36
N GLY A 140 -8.17 -17.22 -32.35
CA GLY A 140 -7.39 -17.56 -33.54
C GLY A 140 -7.33 -19.07 -33.77
N ARG A 141 -8.45 -19.70 -34.14
CA ARG A 141 -8.35 -20.86 -35.05
C ARG A 141 -7.97 -20.32 -36.42
N GLY A 142 -6.86 -20.79 -36.97
CA GLY A 142 -6.45 -20.56 -38.36
C GLY A 142 -5.44 -21.62 -38.80
N PRO A 143 -5.52 -22.11 -40.03
CA PRO A 143 -5.43 -23.53 -40.34
C PRO A 143 -4.01 -24.01 -40.58
N ARG A 144 -3.71 -25.25 -40.17
CA ARG A 144 -2.66 -26.05 -40.81
C ARG A 144 -3.21 -27.42 -41.14
N ARG A 145 -3.56 -27.59 -42.43
CA ARG A 145 -3.49 -28.87 -43.11
C ARG A 145 -2.02 -29.28 -43.20
N ARG A 146 -1.70 -30.50 -42.79
CA ARG A 146 -0.88 -31.45 -43.57
C ARG A 146 -1.07 -32.84 -42.98
N GLU A 147 -1.44 -33.74 -43.88
CA GLU A 147 -1.50 -35.19 -43.73
C GLU A 147 -0.15 -35.78 -43.31
N VAL A 148 -0.17 -36.94 -42.67
CA VAL A 148 0.31 -38.24 -43.21
C VAL A 148 0.59 -39.22 -42.05
N ASP A 149 -0.16 -40.32 -42.10
CA ASP A 149 0.11 -41.74 -41.82
C ASP A 149 0.66 -42.33 -40.49
N PHE A 150 -0.14 -43.32 -40.05
CA PHE A 150 0.14 -44.69 -39.59
C PHE A 150 1.37 -45.00 -38.71
N GLY A 151 1.07 -45.54 -37.52
CA GLY A 151 1.97 -46.40 -36.74
C GLY A 151 1.19 -47.23 -35.71
N ARG A 152 1.29 -48.56 -35.83
CA ARG A 152 0.49 -49.62 -35.17
C ARG A 152 1.08 -50.09 -33.82
N TYR A 153 0.18 -50.38 -32.86
CA TYR A 153 0.13 -51.49 -31.87
C TYR A 153 1.23 -51.62 -30.77
N PRO A 154 1.02 -52.39 -29.66
CA PRO A 154 -0.14 -53.26 -29.32
C PRO A 154 -0.76 -53.12 -27.91
N PRO A 155 -1.91 -53.79 -27.66
CA PRO A 155 -2.55 -53.96 -26.35
C PRO A 155 -2.32 -55.37 -25.75
N SER A 156 -2.39 -55.49 -24.42
CA SER A 156 -2.72 -56.73 -23.66
C SER A 156 -2.57 -56.46 -22.17
N ASN A 157 -3.20 -57.10 -21.20
CA ASN A 157 -4.47 -57.82 -20.98
C ASN A 157 -4.34 -58.37 -19.52
N TYR A 158 -5.47 -58.70 -18.89
CA TYR A 158 -5.62 -59.45 -17.62
C TYR A 158 -5.31 -58.65 -16.32
N ASP A 159 -6.09 -58.70 -15.23
CA ASP A 159 -6.96 -59.78 -14.74
C ASP A 159 -8.11 -59.33 -13.80
N ARG A 160 -9.06 -60.25 -13.60
CA ARG A 160 -10.33 -60.17 -12.86
C ARG A 160 -10.23 -60.50 -11.35
N PHE A 161 -10.92 -59.68 -10.53
CA PHE A 161 -11.74 -59.98 -9.31
C PHE A 161 -11.10 -60.65 -8.06
N PRO A 162 -11.68 -60.56 -6.82
CA PRO A 162 -13.09 -60.33 -6.49
C PRO A 162 -13.43 -59.30 -5.38
N ARG A 163 -14.74 -58.99 -5.35
CA ARG A 163 -15.49 -58.21 -4.35
C ARG A 163 -15.34 -58.77 -2.93
N SER A 164 -15.22 -57.90 -1.94
CA SER A 164 -15.65 -58.19 -0.56
C SER A 164 -16.28 -56.97 0.12
N ARG A 165 -17.08 -57.28 1.14
CA ARG A 165 -18.25 -56.58 1.70
C ARG A 165 -18.01 -55.18 2.30
N SER A 166 -19.04 -54.34 2.15
CA SER A 166 -19.26 -53.08 2.88
C SER A 166 -19.46 -53.30 4.38
N PRO A 167 -18.90 -52.41 5.24
CA PRO A 167 -19.50 -52.08 6.54
C PRO A 167 -20.24 -50.74 6.47
N GLN A 168 -21.43 -50.72 7.06
CA GLN A 168 -22.31 -49.55 7.27
C GLN A 168 -21.61 -48.44 8.08
N PRO A 169 -21.82 -47.14 7.78
CA PRO A 169 -21.44 -46.06 8.69
C PRO A 169 -22.49 -45.85 9.79
N LEU A 170 -22.00 -45.72 11.02
CA LEU A 170 -22.77 -45.33 12.22
C LEU A 170 -23.38 -43.92 12.06
N PRO A 171 -24.56 -43.64 12.64
CA PRO A 171 -25.17 -42.32 12.58
C PRO A 171 -24.43 -41.32 13.48
N PRO A 172 -24.37 -40.02 13.11
CA PRO A 172 -23.81 -38.98 13.98
C PRO A 172 -24.72 -38.72 15.18
N PRO A 173 -24.16 -38.33 16.34
CA PRO A 173 -24.93 -38.11 17.57
C PRO A 173 -25.87 -36.90 17.44
N THR A 174 -27.12 -37.13 17.82
CA THR A 174 -28.16 -36.13 18.00
C THR A 174 -27.88 -35.29 19.25
N TYR A 175 -27.58 -34.00 19.07
CA TYR A 175 -27.88 -33.01 20.10
C TYR A 175 -29.09 -32.19 19.65
N PHE A 176 -30.23 -32.48 20.28
CA PHE A 176 -31.41 -31.61 20.38
C PHE A 176 -30.95 -30.19 20.72
N ARG A 177 -31.30 -29.15 19.97
CA ARG A 177 -32.65 -28.54 19.88
C ARG A 177 -33.24 -28.24 21.26
N HIS A 178 -32.60 -27.30 21.98
CA HIS A 178 -33.30 -26.44 22.94
C HIS A 178 -33.34 -25.01 22.39
N GLY A 179 -34.50 -24.37 22.58
CA GLY A 179 -34.95 -23.19 21.87
C GLY A 179 -34.01 -22.01 21.92
N MET A 180 -33.97 -21.27 20.81
CA MET A 180 -33.42 -19.92 20.77
C MET A 180 -34.13 -19.07 21.82
N PRO A 181 -33.42 -18.40 22.73
CA PRO A 181 -33.98 -17.24 23.41
C PRO A 181 -34.27 -16.19 22.33
N MET A 182 -35.51 -15.69 22.30
CA MET A 182 -35.81 -14.40 21.69
C MET A 182 -34.81 -13.39 22.27
N TYR A 183 -33.97 -12.79 21.42
CA TYR A 183 -33.09 -11.71 21.86
C TYR A 183 -33.94 -10.61 22.52
N PRO A 184 -33.60 -10.16 23.74
CA PRO A 184 -34.25 -8.99 24.30
C PRO A 184 -33.89 -7.79 23.41
N ALA A 185 -34.88 -6.91 23.19
CA ALA A 185 -34.69 -5.66 22.48
C ALA A 185 -33.43 -4.96 23.04
N PHE A 186 -32.41 -4.82 22.20
CA PHE A 186 -31.19 -4.10 22.55
C PHE A 186 -31.60 -2.72 23.05
N THR A 187 -31.32 -2.45 24.32
CA THR A 187 -31.40 -1.09 24.88
C THR A 187 -30.40 -0.26 24.10
N ARG A 188 -30.92 0.53 23.18
CA ARG A 188 -30.22 1.52 22.39
C ARG A 188 -29.51 2.48 23.35
N ARG A 189 -28.21 2.32 23.58
CA ARG A 189 -27.41 3.47 24.04
C ARG A 189 -27.51 4.49 22.91
N TYR A 190 -27.98 5.69 23.24
CA TYR A 190 -28.11 6.77 22.29
C TYR A 190 -26.73 7.09 21.71
N ASP A 191 -26.50 6.73 20.46
CA ASP A 191 -25.35 7.15 19.67
C ASP A 191 -25.85 8.20 18.66
N PRO A 192 -25.57 9.49 18.87
CA PRO A 192 -26.04 10.57 18.01
C PRO A 192 -25.51 10.51 16.57
N TYR A 193 -24.51 9.66 16.29
CA TYR A 193 -23.95 9.46 14.95
C TYR A 193 -24.67 8.37 14.15
N LEU A 194 -25.23 7.34 14.81
CA LEU A 194 -25.89 6.20 14.15
C LEU A 194 -27.30 6.52 13.65
N ASP A 195 -28.00 7.46 14.29
CA ASP A 195 -29.40 7.80 13.97
C ASP A 195 -29.57 8.63 12.67
N GLY A 196 -28.48 9.11 12.07
CA GLY A 196 -28.50 9.82 10.79
C GLY A 196 -28.42 8.92 9.55
N TYR A 197 -28.04 7.66 9.70
CA TYR A 197 -27.67 6.78 8.57
C TYR A 197 -28.62 5.62 8.29
N PHE A 198 -29.52 5.30 9.23
CA PHE A 198 -30.55 4.29 9.03
C PHE A 198 -31.93 4.95 9.10
N PRO A 199 -32.78 4.86 8.06
CA PRO A 199 -34.17 5.27 8.22
C PRO A 199 -34.80 4.42 9.34
N PRO A 200 -35.62 5.01 10.23
CA PRO A 200 -36.40 4.21 11.16
C PRO A 200 -37.29 3.24 10.35
N PRO A 201 -37.49 2.00 10.81
CA PRO A 201 -38.39 1.07 10.13
C PRO A 201 -39.78 1.72 10.04
N GLU A 202 -40.32 1.82 8.82
CA GLU A 202 -41.69 2.27 8.59
C GLU A 202 -42.63 1.35 9.38
N ARG A 203 -43.22 1.89 10.45
CA ARG A 203 -44.36 1.26 11.11
C ARG A 203 -45.54 1.36 10.15
N SER A 204 -45.80 0.30 9.41
CA SER A 204 -47.07 0.08 8.72
C SER A 204 -48.16 -0.14 9.77
N GLY A 205 -48.88 0.92 10.09
CA GLY A 205 -50.03 0.89 10.98
C GLY A 205 -50.89 2.12 10.71
N GLY A 206 -51.92 1.95 9.88
CA GLY A 206 -52.84 3.01 9.50
C GLY A 206 -53.68 3.46 10.69
N HIS A 207 -53.60 4.75 11.02
CA HIS A 207 -54.67 5.47 11.70
C HIS A 207 -54.74 6.88 11.12
N GLU A 208 -55.83 7.13 10.41
CA GLU A 208 -56.20 8.38 9.78
C GLU A 208 -56.62 9.38 10.88
N TYR A 209 -55.75 10.33 11.20
CA TYR A 209 -56.09 11.45 12.08
C TYR A 209 -56.49 12.68 11.26
N ARG A 210 -57.76 13.04 11.37
CA ARG A 210 -58.39 14.24 10.81
C ARG A 210 -57.74 15.50 11.41
N PHE A 211 -57.02 16.27 10.59
CA PHE A 211 -56.46 17.55 11.01
C PHE A 211 -57.54 18.65 11.00
N ARG A 212 -57.69 19.33 12.14
CA ARG A 212 -58.35 20.64 12.27
C ARG A 212 -57.24 21.70 12.28
N GLU A 213 -57.33 22.68 11.40
CA GLU A 213 -56.39 23.80 11.31
C GLU A 213 -56.41 24.66 12.59
N ARG A 214 -55.23 24.91 13.17
CA ARG A 214 -54.90 26.15 13.90
C ARG A 214 -53.40 26.24 14.24
N GLY A 215 -52.75 27.30 13.76
CA GLY A 215 -51.56 27.91 14.35
C GLY A 215 -50.20 27.41 13.86
N THR A 216 -49.45 28.31 13.21
CA THR A 216 -48.03 28.18 12.84
C THR A 216 -47.14 27.94 14.08
N ARG A 217 -46.83 26.68 14.38
CA ARG A 217 -45.64 26.32 15.17
C ARG A 217 -44.51 26.03 14.19
N LEU A 218 -43.40 26.75 14.34
CA LEU A 218 -42.13 26.41 13.71
C LEU A 218 -41.83 24.94 14.00
N THR A 219 -41.72 24.14 12.94
CA THR A 219 -41.32 22.74 13.05
C THR A 219 -39.90 22.70 13.63
N PRO A 220 -39.64 21.92 14.71
CA PRO A 220 -38.30 21.82 15.25
C PRO A 220 -37.37 21.25 14.17
N PRO A 221 -36.12 21.76 14.04
CA PRO A 221 -35.19 21.27 13.03
C PRO A 221 -35.03 19.75 13.13
N SER A 222 -34.91 19.09 11.97
CA SER A 222 -34.70 17.65 11.86
C SER A 222 -33.51 17.22 12.73
N ALA A 223 -33.47 15.95 13.14
CA ALA A 223 -32.34 15.40 13.90
C ALA A 223 -31.00 15.66 13.18
N SER A 224 -30.98 15.54 11.85
CA SER A 224 -29.84 15.88 10.99
C SER A 224 -29.45 17.36 11.05
N ALA A 225 -30.41 18.29 11.01
CA ALA A 225 -30.13 19.72 11.08
C ALA A 225 -29.60 20.15 12.46
N ARG A 226 -30.10 19.54 13.54
CA ARG A 226 -29.59 19.76 14.91
C ARG A 226 -28.18 19.18 15.10
N TYR A 227 -27.93 17.98 14.57
CA TYR A 227 -26.61 17.36 14.59
C TYR A 227 -25.59 18.20 13.79
N ASN A 228 -25.94 18.63 12.57
CA ASN A 228 -25.08 19.48 11.74
C ASN A 228 -24.75 20.80 12.44
N ARG A 229 -25.73 21.46 13.08
CA ARG A 229 -25.50 22.72 13.82
C ARG A 229 -24.55 22.53 15.02
N ARG A 230 -24.68 21.42 15.76
CA ARG A 230 -23.75 21.08 16.86
C ARG A 230 -22.35 20.77 16.33
N MET A 231 -22.25 20.10 15.20
CA MET A 231 -20.97 19.77 14.58
C MET A 231 -20.25 21.03 14.07
N SER A 232 -20.97 21.95 13.42
CA SER A 232 -20.42 23.26 13.03
C SER A 232 -19.90 24.06 14.24
N ALA A 233 -20.67 24.14 15.32
CA ALA A 233 -20.25 24.83 16.54
C ALA A 233 -19.03 24.15 17.21
N SER A 234 -18.90 22.82 17.13
CA SER A 234 -17.70 22.12 17.64
C SER A 234 -16.46 22.41 16.78
N ILE A 235 -16.60 22.50 15.46
CA ILE A 235 -15.49 22.82 14.54
C ILE A 235 -14.92 24.22 14.82
N GLU A 236 -15.75 25.20 15.19
CA GLU A 236 -15.30 26.56 15.54
C GLU A 236 -14.41 26.63 16.81
N SER A 237 -14.35 25.55 17.60
CA SER A 237 -13.50 25.44 18.80
C SER A 237 -12.31 24.49 18.64
N SER A 238 -12.09 23.96 17.44
CA SER A 238 -11.06 22.96 17.14
C SER A 238 -9.77 23.64 16.72
N ALA A 239 -8.68 23.43 17.47
CA ALA A 239 -7.38 24.03 17.14
C ALA A 239 -6.79 23.38 15.88
N ILE A 240 -7.08 22.10 15.65
CA ILE A 240 -6.70 21.40 14.43
C ILE A 240 -7.46 21.97 13.21
N ALA A 241 -8.78 22.16 13.29
CA ALA A 241 -9.54 22.72 12.18
C ALA A 241 -9.11 24.17 11.88
N ASP A 242 -8.89 24.98 12.93
CA ASP A 242 -8.35 26.33 12.81
C ASP A 242 -6.97 26.36 12.17
N PHE A 243 -6.11 25.39 12.48
CA PHE A 243 -4.83 25.26 11.80
C PHE A 243 -4.99 25.05 10.30
N PHE A 244 -6.02 24.36 9.81
CA PHE A 244 -6.22 24.15 8.37
C PHE A 244 -6.91 25.32 7.66
N LYS A 245 -7.36 26.34 8.40
CA LYS A 245 -8.02 27.53 7.86
C LYS A 245 -7.12 28.27 6.86
N GLN A 246 -7.66 28.53 5.67
CA GLN A 246 -7.00 29.23 4.57
C GLN A 246 -5.66 28.59 4.15
N LYS A 247 -5.50 27.29 4.39
CA LYS A 247 -4.32 26.54 3.94
C LYS A 247 -4.63 25.76 2.69
N SER A 248 -3.60 25.62 1.87
CA SER A 248 -3.64 24.76 0.70
C SER A 248 -2.83 23.48 0.93
N ILE A 249 -3.45 22.33 0.65
CA ILE A 249 -2.95 20.98 0.99
C ILE A 249 -2.60 20.23 -0.29
N PHE A 250 -1.46 19.54 -0.32
CA PHE A 250 -1.10 18.63 -1.42
C PHE A 250 -1.13 17.17 -0.97
N ILE A 251 -1.89 16.33 -1.67
CA ILE A 251 -2.08 14.92 -1.34
C ILE A 251 -1.64 14.05 -2.50
N THR A 252 -0.69 13.16 -2.22
CA THR A 252 -0.34 12.06 -3.13
C THR A 252 -1.03 10.78 -2.67
N GLY A 253 -1.47 9.95 -3.63
CA GLY A 253 -2.19 8.71 -3.29
C GLY A 253 -3.65 8.95 -2.88
N ALA A 254 -4.22 10.11 -3.21
CA ALA A 254 -5.60 10.49 -2.91
C ALA A 254 -6.66 9.51 -3.46
N THR A 255 -6.33 8.80 -4.54
CA THR A 255 -7.21 7.77 -5.13
C THR A 255 -7.14 6.41 -4.43
N GLY A 256 -6.23 6.24 -3.47
CA GLY A 256 -6.11 5.03 -2.65
C GLY A 256 -7.09 5.02 -1.47
N PHE A 257 -7.14 3.90 -0.76
CA PHE A 257 -8.08 3.68 0.35
C PHE A 257 -7.99 4.75 1.46
N ILE A 258 -6.80 4.90 2.06
CA ILE A 258 -6.53 5.94 3.07
C ILE A 258 -6.71 7.34 2.47
N GLY A 259 -6.22 7.56 1.25
CA GLY A 259 -6.27 8.86 0.59
C GLY A 259 -7.68 9.39 0.37
N LYS A 260 -8.64 8.53 -0.05
CA LYS A 260 -10.04 8.93 -0.23
C LYS A 260 -10.67 9.39 1.08
N GLN A 261 -10.45 8.62 2.15
CA GLN A 261 -11.01 8.94 3.46
C GLN A 261 -10.34 10.16 4.08
N LEU A 262 -9.03 10.38 3.84
CA LEU A 262 -8.35 11.61 4.21
C LEU A 262 -8.99 12.82 3.55
N VAL A 263 -9.24 12.76 2.23
CA VAL A 263 -9.91 13.87 1.52
C VAL A 263 -11.30 14.10 2.11
N GLU A 264 -12.10 13.04 2.31
CA GLU A 264 -13.43 13.15 2.93
C GLU A 264 -13.38 13.82 4.30
N LYS A 265 -12.47 13.37 5.17
CA LYS A 265 -12.35 13.89 6.53
C LYS A 265 -11.93 15.36 6.54
N LEU A 266 -10.98 15.74 5.69
CA LEU A 266 -10.54 17.13 5.57
C LEU A 266 -11.68 18.04 5.11
N VAL A 267 -12.41 17.67 4.05
CA VAL A 267 -13.50 18.52 3.55
C VAL A 267 -14.69 18.60 4.50
N ARG A 268 -14.92 17.55 5.32
CA ARG A 268 -16.01 17.52 6.30
C ARG A 268 -15.66 18.27 7.59
N SER A 269 -14.47 18.05 8.14
CA SER A 269 -14.07 18.53 9.47
C SER A 269 -13.21 19.79 9.45
N CYS A 270 -12.65 20.17 8.30
CA CYS A 270 -11.86 21.39 8.13
C CYS A 270 -12.44 22.25 6.99
N PRO A 271 -13.65 22.81 7.15
CA PRO A 271 -14.35 23.49 6.07
C PRO A 271 -13.63 24.74 5.57
N ASP A 272 -12.82 25.42 6.37
CA ASP A 272 -12.16 26.66 5.96
C ASP A 272 -10.85 26.44 5.17
N ILE A 273 -10.53 25.20 4.76
CA ILE A 273 -9.43 24.92 3.83
C ILE A 273 -9.63 25.70 2.53
N GLU A 274 -8.53 26.27 2.02
CA GLU A 274 -8.53 27.03 0.77
C GLU A 274 -8.57 26.09 -0.44
N ASN A 275 -7.53 25.26 -0.59
CA ASN A 275 -7.40 24.33 -1.72
C ASN A 275 -6.87 22.96 -1.26
N ILE A 276 -7.31 21.90 -1.94
CA ILE A 276 -6.77 20.54 -1.82
C ILE A 276 -6.32 20.08 -3.20
N TYR A 277 -5.02 20.12 -3.43
CA TYR A 277 -4.36 19.66 -4.63
C TYR A 277 -4.19 18.13 -4.60
N LEU A 278 -4.80 17.42 -5.55
CA LEU A 278 -4.74 15.96 -5.63
C LEU A 278 -3.85 15.51 -6.80
N LEU A 279 -2.72 14.87 -6.49
CA LEU A 279 -1.90 14.23 -7.51
C LEU A 279 -2.58 12.96 -8.01
N VAL A 280 -2.97 12.95 -9.29
CA VAL A 280 -3.68 11.84 -9.91
C VAL A 280 -3.01 11.43 -11.22
N ARG A 281 -2.66 10.14 -11.29
CA ARG A 281 -2.06 9.54 -12.50
C ARG A 281 -3.03 9.60 -13.68
N PRO A 282 -2.58 9.88 -14.91
CA PRO A 282 -3.44 9.76 -16.09
C PRO A 282 -3.86 8.30 -16.34
N LYS A 283 -5.01 8.10 -16.99
CA LYS A 283 -5.47 6.78 -17.45
C LYS A 283 -5.95 6.92 -18.90
N ARG A 284 -5.59 5.98 -19.78
CA ARG A 284 -5.94 6.04 -21.22
C ARG A 284 -7.46 6.26 -21.38
N GLY A 285 -7.82 7.32 -22.09
CA GLY A 285 -9.21 7.68 -22.36
C GLY A 285 -10.00 8.31 -21.20
N HIS A 286 -9.36 8.70 -20.10
CA HIS A 286 -10.02 9.39 -19.00
C HIS A 286 -9.25 10.66 -18.60
N ASP A 287 -9.96 11.79 -18.58
CA ASP A 287 -9.42 13.05 -18.08
C ASP A 287 -9.23 13.00 -16.55
N VAL A 288 -8.20 13.68 -16.06
CA VAL A 288 -7.89 13.69 -14.61
C VAL A 288 -8.98 14.42 -13.82
N THR A 289 -9.56 15.48 -14.38
CA THR A 289 -10.64 16.24 -13.75
C THR A 289 -11.89 15.36 -13.61
N GLU A 290 -12.26 14.62 -14.65
CA GLU A 290 -13.37 13.68 -14.60
C GLU A 290 -13.16 12.60 -13.54
N ARG A 291 -11.95 12.05 -13.44
CA ARG A 291 -11.64 11.03 -12.43
C ARG A 291 -11.73 11.55 -11.00
N VAL A 292 -11.34 12.81 -10.77
CA VAL A 292 -11.51 13.45 -9.46
C VAL A 292 -12.99 13.72 -9.19
N LYS A 293 -13.77 14.18 -10.18
CA LYS A 293 -15.22 14.33 -10.07
C LYS A 293 -15.92 13.01 -9.72
N GLU A 294 -15.55 11.91 -10.37
CA GLU A 294 -16.04 10.56 -10.07
C GLU A 294 -15.67 10.10 -8.65
N LEU A 295 -14.46 10.44 -8.18
CA LEU A 295 -14.02 10.10 -6.84
C LEU A 295 -14.89 10.80 -5.78
N VAL A 296 -15.11 12.11 -5.93
CA VAL A 296 -15.86 12.92 -4.95
C VAL A 296 -17.37 12.78 -5.08
N SER A 297 -17.87 12.21 -6.18
CA SER A 297 -19.29 11.85 -6.34
C SER A 297 -19.66 10.51 -5.68
N GLY A 298 -18.65 9.73 -5.26
CA GLY A 298 -18.85 8.45 -4.60
C GLY A 298 -19.55 8.56 -3.23
N THR A 299 -20.17 7.46 -2.80
CA THR A 299 -20.98 7.39 -1.57
C THR A 299 -20.24 7.78 -0.31
N LEU A 300 -18.91 7.61 -0.28
CA LEU A 300 -18.04 8.05 0.81
C LEU A 300 -18.25 9.54 1.14
N PHE A 301 -18.46 10.38 0.12
CA PHE A 301 -18.55 11.83 0.25
C PHE A 301 -19.97 12.35 0.49
N ASN A 302 -20.99 11.48 0.58
CA ASN A 302 -22.37 11.89 0.78
C ASN A 302 -22.55 12.72 2.06
N HIS A 303 -21.89 12.33 3.15
CA HIS A 303 -21.96 13.07 4.41
C HIS A 303 -21.28 14.44 4.28
N ALA A 304 -20.05 14.49 3.76
CA ALA A 304 -19.36 15.74 3.48
C ALA A 304 -20.22 16.70 2.63
N ARG A 305 -20.87 16.20 1.57
CA ARG A 305 -21.79 16.98 0.73
C ARG A 305 -23.00 17.51 1.48
N SER A 306 -23.55 16.72 2.40
CA SER A 306 -24.70 17.14 3.21
C SER A 306 -24.39 18.25 4.21
N VAL A 307 -23.13 18.32 4.67
CA VAL A 307 -22.67 19.33 5.63
C VAL A 307 -22.13 20.56 4.90
N HIS A 308 -21.37 20.36 3.80
CA HIS A 308 -20.73 21.42 3.02
C HIS A 308 -21.01 21.25 1.51
N PRO A 309 -22.15 21.72 0.98
CA PRO A 309 -22.62 21.41 -0.38
C PRO A 309 -21.72 21.80 -1.56
N ASN A 310 -20.69 22.62 -1.33
CA ASN A 310 -19.79 23.14 -2.37
C ASN A 310 -18.31 22.77 -2.13
N PHE A 311 -18.03 21.76 -1.29
CA PHE A 311 -16.65 21.41 -0.95
C PHE A 311 -15.82 21.02 -2.19
N GLU A 312 -16.48 20.52 -3.25
CA GLU A 312 -15.81 20.07 -4.48
C GLU A 312 -15.03 21.20 -5.16
N GLN A 313 -15.45 22.46 -4.98
CA GLN A 313 -14.77 23.64 -5.55
C GLN A 313 -13.35 23.83 -5.01
N LYS A 314 -13.06 23.27 -3.82
CA LYS A 314 -11.74 23.32 -3.18
C LYS A 314 -10.80 22.24 -3.71
N ILE A 315 -11.31 21.24 -4.43
CA ILE A 315 -10.54 20.08 -4.85
C ILE A 315 -9.97 20.36 -6.25
N ILE A 316 -8.65 20.50 -6.33
CA ILE A 316 -7.93 20.84 -7.54
C ILE A 316 -7.18 19.60 -8.05
N PRO A 317 -7.60 19.01 -9.19
CA PRO A 317 -6.88 17.89 -9.79
C PRO A 317 -5.52 18.35 -10.35
N MET A 318 -4.46 17.64 -10.02
CA MET A 318 -3.13 17.80 -10.63
C MET A 318 -2.72 16.51 -11.31
N GLN A 319 -2.50 16.57 -12.62
CA GLN A 319 -2.04 15.42 -13.38
C GLN A 319 -0.58 15.11 -13.05
N GLY A 320 -0.28 13.86 -12.70
CA GLY A 320 1.10 13.43 -12.51
C GLY A 320 1.27 12.02 -11.94
N ASP A 321 2.49 11.50 -12.03
CA ASP A 321 2.91 10.22 -11.47
C ASP A 321 4.20 10.41 -10.66
N ILE A 322 4.25 9.86 -9.45
CA ILE A 322 5.43 9.90 -8.57
C ILE A 322 6.67 9.26 -9.21
N LEU A 323 6.47 8.39 -10.20
CA LEU A 323 7.52 7.74 -10.97
C LEU A 323 8.17 8.67 -11.99
N ASP A 324 7.48 9.73 -12.42
CA ASP A 324 8.00 10.67 -13.40
C ASP A 324 8.96 11.70 -12.75
N PRO A 325 9.83 12.35 -13.53
CA PRO A 325 10.58 13.53 -13.06
C PRO A 325 9.61 14.62 -12.58
N ASN A 326 9.92 15.28 -11.46
CA ASN A 326 9.06 16.29 -10.82
C ASN A 326 7.59 15.87 -10.65
N PHE A 327 7.36 14.56 -10.41
CA PHE A 327 6.03 13.95 -10.31
C PHE A 327 5.16 14.08 -11.56
N GLY A 328 5.74 14.40 -12.72
CA GLY A 328 5.00 14.62 -13.96
C GLY A 328 4.08 15.85 -13.91
N LEU A 329 4.30 16.75 -12.95
CA LEU A 329 3.55 18.00 -12.81
C LEU A 329 3.83 18.92 -14.00
N SER A 330 2.82 19.68 -14.41
CA SER A 330 3.03 20.79 -15.33
C SER A 330 3.83 21.90 -14.65
N SER A 331 4.55 22.73 -15.41
CA SER A 331 5.28 23.87 -14.84
C SER A 331 4.35 24.84 -14.07
N ALA A 332 3.09 24.96 -14.51
CA ALA A 332 2.08 25.77 -13.83
C ALA A 332 1.65 25.16 -12.49
N ASP A 333 1.43 23.84 -12.44
CA ASP A 333 1.09 23.14 -11.19
C ASP A 333 2.25 23.14 -10.21
N GLU A 334 3.49 22.90 -10.68
CA GLU A 334 4.70 22.98 -9.85
C GLU A 334 4.84 24.38 -9.24
N THR A 335 4.63 25.44 -10.03
CA THR A 335 4.66 26.83 -9.54
C THR A 335 3.55 27.07 -8.53
N THR A 336 2.32 26.63 -8.81
CA THR A 336 1.18 26.74 -7.88
C THR A 336 1.50 26.11 -6.52
N LEU A 337 2.10 24.91 -6.52
CA LEU A 337 2.52 24.24 -5.28
C LEU A 337 3.61 25.03 -4.55
N ILE A 338 4.64 25.48 -5.26
CA ILE A 338 5.76 26.25 -4.69
C ILE A 338 5.27 27.50 -3.95
N GLU A 339 4.33 28.23 -4.52
CA GLU A 339 3.84 29.49 -3.95
C GLU A 339 2.79 29.31 -2.84
N ASN A 340 2.02 28.21 -2.87
CA ASN A 340 0.79 28.10 -2.08
C ASN A 340 0.69 26.87 -1.17
N CYS A 341 1.50 25.82 -1.34
CA CYS A 341 1.34 24.61 -0.55
C CYS A 341 1.84 24.79 0.91
N HIS A 342 0.98 24.45 1.88
CA HIS A 342 1.25 24.56 3.31
C HIS A 342 1.40 23.19 3.99
N VAL A 343 0.63 22.19 3.55
CA VAL A 343 0.62 20.86 4.17
C VAL A 343 0.69 19.79 3.09
N ILE A 344 1.55 18.79 3.30
CA ILE A 344 1.68 17.63 2.41
C ILE A 344 1.29 16.35 3.14
N PHE A 345 0.43 15.55 2.50
CA PHE A 345 0.20 14.16 2.88
C PHE A 345 0.76 13.23 1.79
N HIS A 346 1.85 12.55 2.10
CA HIS A 346 2.46 11.58 1.19
C HIS A 346 2.02 10.15 1.52
N SER A 347 0.95 9.69 0.86
CA SER A 347 0.40 8.33 1.02
C SER A 347 0.55 7.46 -0.25
N ALA A 348 1.15 7.97 -1.33
CA ALA A 348 1.35 7.17 -2.54
C ALA A 348 2.41 6.08 -2.33
N ALA A 349 2.02 4.83 -2.49
CA ALA A 349 2.91 3.67 -2.42
C ALA A 349 2.31 2.48 -3.19
N THR A 350 3.15 1.51 -3.57
CA THR A 350 2.65 0.17 -3.91
C THR A 350 2.43 -0.60 -2.62
N VAL A 351 1.24 -1.15 -2.42
CA VAL A 351 0.89 -2.05 -1.30
C VAL A 351 0.92 -3.51 -1.72
N ARG A 352 1.47 -3.82 -2.90
CA ARG A 352 1.56 -5.18 -3.43
C ARG A 352 2.82 -5.86 -2.90
N PHE A 353 2.65 -6.97 -2.19
CA PHE A 353 3.77 -7.71 -1.59
C PHE A 353 4.63 -8.51 -2.60
N HIS A 354 4.25 -8.52 -3.87
CA HIS A 354 4.94 -9.24 -4.95
C HIS A 354 5.46 -8.31 -6.05
N GLU A 355 5.55 -7.01 -5.78
CA GLU A 355 6.14 -6.07 -6.74
C GLU A 355 7.64 -6.37 -6.89
N PRO A 356 8.18 -6.44 -8.13
CA PRO A 356 9.62 -6.54 -8.34
C PRO A 356 10.38 -5.45 -7.59
N LEU A 357 11.51 -5.80 -6.98
CA LEU A 357 12.23 -4.88 -6.10
C LEU A 357 12.59 -3.57 -6.81
N ARG A 358 12.96 -3.60 -8.10
CA ARG A 358 13.32 -2.40 -8.87
C ARG A 358 12.16 -1.40 -8.88
N LEU A 359 10.97 -1.88 -9.21
CA LEU A 359 9.78 -1.04 -9.24
C LEU A 359 9.40 -0.56 -7.84
N ALA A 360 9.50 -1.43 -6.82
CA ALA A 360 9.25 -1.05 -5.43
C ALA A 360 10.22 0.05 -4.93
N VAL A 361 11.50 -0.02 -5.29
CA VAL A 361 12.52 0.99 -4.98
C VAL A 361 12.21 2.31 -5.67
N GLN A 362 11.85 2.28 -6.96
CA GLN A 362 11.46 3.49 -7.70
C GLN A 362 10.20 4.14 -7.10
N MET A 363 9.19 3.35 -6.76
CA MET A 363 7.90 3.83 -6.25
C MET A 363 7.96 4.32 -4.81
N ASN A 364 8.75 3.70 -3.93
CA ASN A 364 8.70 3.99 -2.49
C ASN A 364 9.95 4.74 -2.00
N VAL A 365 11.09 4.63 -2.69
CA VAL A 365 12.37 5.24 -2.26
C VAL A 365 12.73 6.42 -3.15
N ALA A 366 12.80 6.23 -4.47
CA ALA A 366 13.15 7.31 -5.39
C ALA A 366 12.10 8.43 -5.42
N SER A 367 10.82 8.06 -5.34
CA SER A 367 9.70 9.01 -5.24
C SER A 367 9.82 9.92 -4.01
N VAL A 368 10.30 9.41 -2.88
CA VAL A 368 10.50 10.18 -1.66
C VAL A 368 11.64 11.19 -1.83
N LYS A 369 12.74 10.83 -2.49
CA LYS A 369 13.79 11.81 -2.84
C LYS A 369 13.24 12.95 -3.70
N LYS A 370 12.42 12.62 -4.70
CA LYS A 370 11.75 13.62 -5.54
C LYS A 370 10.77 14.49 -4.76
N LEU A 371 10.02 13.90 -3.82
CA LEU A 371 9.15 14.64 -2.91
C LEU A 371 9.94 15.66 -2.11
N LEU A 372 11.03 15.23 -1.45
CA LEU A 372 11.85 16.11 -0.62
C LEU A 372 12.46 17.24 -1.46
N ALA A 373 12.93 16.93 -2.68
CA ALA A 373 13.42 17.93 -3.61
C ALA A 373 12.35 18.97 -4.00
N LEU A 374 11.07 18.59 -4.10
CA LEU A 374 9.97 19.52 -4.28
C LEU A 374 9.71 20.33 -3.00
N CYS A 375 9.66 19.66 -1.84
CA CYS A 375 9.43 20.29 -0.53
C CYS A 375 10.41 21.41 -0.23
N HIS A 376 11.69 21.23 -0.57
CA HIS A 376 12.74 22.25 -0.42
C HIS A 376 12.51 23.52 -1.25
N LYS A 377 11.65 23.47 -2.28
CA LYS A 377 11.28 24.65 -3.09
C LYS A 377 10.06 25.37 -2.53
N LEU A 378 9.27 24.75 -1.65
CA LEU A 378 7.98 25.27 -1.20
C LEU A 378 8.19 26.43 -0.21
N LYS A 379 7.56 27.58 -0.50
CA LYS A 379 7.77 28.80 0.29
C LYS A 379 6.96 28.86 1.59
N LYS A 380 5.87 28.09 1.67
CA LYS A 380 4.88 28.16 2.76
C LYS A 380 4.71 26.83 3.51
N ILE A 381 5.59 25.86 3.29
CA ILE A 381 5.46 24.53 3.89
C ILE A 381 5.54 24.61 5.41
N GLN A 382 4.54 24.03 6.09
CA GLN A 382 4.42 24.02 7.55
C GLN A 382 4.36 22.61 8.11
N SER A 383 3.94 21.62 7.32
CA SER A 383 3.94 20.22 7.74
C SER A 383 3.96 19.25 6.56
N ILE A 384 4.74 18.18 6.70
CA ILE A 384 4.79 17.04 5.78
C ILE A 384 4.53 15.77 6.59
N VAL A 385 3.50 15.02 6.21
CA VAL A 385 3.18 13.73 6.83
C VAL A 385 3.44 12.61 5.84
N HIS A 386 4.44 11.78 6.12
CA HIS A 386 4.76 10.59 5.33
C HIS A 386 4.10 9.33 5.90
N VAL A 387 3.33 8.62 5.07
CA VAL A 387 2.72 7.34 5.47
C VAL A 387 3.68 6.19 5.19
N SER A 388 4.20 5.59 6.25
CA SER A 388 4.98 4.35 6.23
C SER A 388 4.13 3.16 6.68
N THR A 389 4.68 2.23 7.45
CA THR A 389 3.97 1.08 8.03
C THR A 389 4.68 0.60 9.29
N ALA A 390 3.94 0.13 10.29
CA ALA A 390 4.49 -0.46 11.51
C ALA A 390 5.40 -1.67 11.21
N TYR A 391 5.11 -2.37 10.10
CA TYR A 391 5.88 -3.52 9.64
C TYR A 391 7.14 -3.15 8.85
N ALA A 392 7.49 -1.87 8.75
CA ALA A 392 8.69 -1.41 8.05
C ALA A 392 9.95 -2.01 8.66
N ASN A 393 9.92 -2.46 9.92
CA ASN A 393 11.03 -3.16 10.58
C ASN A 393 10.59 -4.48 11.21
N CYS A 394 9.68 -5.20 10.54
CA CYS A 394 9.08 -6.46 11.02
C CYS A 394 10.05 -7.63 11.19
N ASN A 395 11.32 -7.47 10.81
CA ASN A 395 12.39 -8.41 11.15
C ASN A 395 12.85 -8.29 12.61
N ARG A 396 12.36 -7.29 13.35
CA ARG A 396 12.50 -7.14 14.81
C ARG A 396 11.18 -7.53 15.47
N SER A 397 11.24 -8.04 16.71
CA SER A 397 10.07 -8.26 17.57
C SER A 397 9.53 -6.94 18.13
N ASP A 398 10.44 -6.07 18.54
CA ASP A 398 10.14 -4.79 19.18
C ASP A 398 10.53 -3.65 18.25
N VAL A 399 9.53 -2.89 17.82
CA VAL A 399 9.69 -1.79 16.87
C VAL A 399 9.28 -0.49 17.56
N ALA A 400 10.26 0.32 17.93
CA ALA A 400 10.08 1.62 18.58
C ALA A 400 9.82 2.72 17.55
N GLU A 401 9.31 3.86 18.04
CA GLU A 401 9.04 5.08 17.27
C GLU A 401 10.32 5.85 16.91
N MET A 402 11.20 5.17 16.19
CA MET A 402 12.44 5.73 15.67
C MET A 402 12.72 5.20 14.25
N ILE A 403 13.54 5.93 13.50
CA ILE A 403 14.02 5.50 12.19
C ILE A 403 15.21 4.56 12.39
N TYR A 404 15.15 3.39 11.78
CA TYR A 404 16.21 2.39 11.87
C TYR A 404 17.14 2.47 10.65
N PRO A 405 18.48 2.33 10.84
CA PRO A 405 19.40 2.27 9.71
C PRO A 405 19.17 0.99 8.90
N PRO A 406 19.11 1.08 7.55
CA PRO A 406 18.93 -0.08 6.70
C PRO A 406 20.24 -0.87 6.56
N PRO A 407 20.17 -2.16 6.17
CA PRO A 407 21.37 -2.98 5.95
C PRO A 407 22.22 -2.50 4.76
N ILE A 408 21.61 -1.77 3.82
CA ILE A 408 22.28 -1.20 2.65
C ILE A 408 21.84 0.25 2.49
N HIS A 409 22.81 1.13 2.25
CA HIS A 409 22.53 2.54 2.01
C HIS A 409 21.64 2.73 0.77
N PRO A 410 20.55 3.53 0.82
CA PRO A 410 19.60 3.64 -0.28
C PRO A 410 20.21 4.10 -1.61
N SER A 411 21.22 4.99 -1.59
CA SER A 411 21.90 5.44 -2.81
C SER A 411 22.49 4.28 -3.61
N LYS A 412 23.14 3.33 -2.94
CA LYS A 412 23.73 2.15 -3.59
C LYS A 412 22.68 1.30 -4.29
N LEU A 413 21.49 1.18 -3.68
CA LEU A 413 20.38 0.41 -4.23
C LEU A 413 19.71 1.15 -5.40
N LEU A 414 19.54 2.47 -5.28
CA LEU A 414 19.01 3.32 -6.35
C LEU A 414 19.92 3.25 -7.58
N ASP A 415 21.22 3.44 -7.39
CA ASP A 415 22.22 3.27 -8.44
C ASP A 415 22.06 1.89 -9.08
N ALA A 416 22.16 0.82 -8.29
CA ALA A 416 21.99 -0.55 -8.77
C ALA A 416 20.70 -0.75 -9.60
N SER A 417 19.60 -0.15 -9.16
CA SER A 417 18.28 -0.25 -9.81
C SER A 417 18.22 0.45 -11.17
N GLU A 418 19.10 1.41 -11.44
CA GLU A 418 19.15 2.13 -12.72
C GLU A 418 19.95 1.37 -13.77
N TRP A 419 21.07 0.74 -13.39
CA TRP A 419 22.04 0.23 -14.36
C TRP A 419 22.12 -1.30 -14.45
N MET A 420 21.66 -2.05 -13.44
CA MET A 420 21.64 -3.52 -13.54
C MET A 420 20.62 -3.98 -14.58
N ASP A 421 20.82 -5.15 -15.16
CA ASP A 421 19.75 -5.86 -15.86
C ASP A 421 18.79 -6.51 -14.85
N ASP A 422 17.57 -6.81 -15.30
CA ASP A 422 16.52 -7.34 -14.42
C ASP A 422 16.87 -8.72 -13.84
N GLN A 423 17.55 -9.58 -14.59
CA GLN A 423 17.90 -10.93 -14.12
C GLN A 423 18.93 -10.89 -12.98
N VAL A 424 19.95 -10.04 -13.12
CA VAL A 424 20.95 -9.81 -12.08
C VAL A 424 20.34 -9.12 -10.87
N PHE A 425 19.49 -8.10 -11.09
CA PHE A 425 18.81 -7.40 -10.00
C PHE A 425 17.89 -8.33 -9.19
N ASP A 426 17.16 -9.23 -9.85
CA ASP A 426 16.31 -10.23 -9.20
C ASP A 426 17.13 -11.28 -8.42
N THR A 427 18.32 -11.63 -8.91
CA THR A 427 19.21 -12.58 -8.23
C THR A 427 19.73 -12.02 -6.91
N ILE A 428 20.10 -10.73 -6.88
CA ILE A 428 20.58 -10.06 -5.66
C ILE A 428 19.43 -9.67 -4.72
N THR A 429 18.21 -9.52 -5.24
CA THR A 429 17.02 -9.10 -4.49
C THR A 429 16.82 -9.94 -3.22
N LYS A 430 16.97 -11.27 -3.31
CA LYS A 430 16.83 -12.16 -2.13
C LYS A 430 17.87 -11.90 -1.06
N LYS A 431 19.13 -11.62 -1.45
CA LYS A 431 20.22 -11.31 -0.52
C LYS A 431 20.05 -9.93 0.13
N ILE A 432 19.51 -8.96 -0.61
CA ILE A 432 19.30 -7.58 -0.15
C ILE A 432 18.14 -7.49 0.85
N ILE A 433 17.03 -8.17 0.55
CA ILE A 433 15.84 -8.18 1.41
C ILE A 433 16.09 -9.01 2.69
N ASN A 434 16.99 -9.99 2.61
CA ASN A 434 17.47 -10.81 3.73
C ASN A 434 16.34 -11.45 4.54
N ASP A 435 16.18 -11.02 5.79
CA ASP A 435 15.27 -11.51 6.83
C ASP A 435 13.84 -10.96 6.70
N ARG A 436 13.58 -10.12 5.70
CA ARG A 436 12.29 -9.47 5.52
C ARG A 436 11.37 -10.29 4.62
N PRO A 437 10.05 -10.32 4.91
CA PRO A 437 9.11 -11.21 4.20
C PRO A 437 8.80 -10.78 2.77
N ASN A 438 8.98 -9.50 2.43
CA ASN A 438 8.61 -8.96 1.12
C ASN A 438 9.35 -7.65 0.79
N THR A 439 9.30 -7.25 -0.48
CA THR A 439 9.88 -6.00 -1.01
C THR A 439 9.24 -4.74 -0.41
N TYR A 440 7.97 -4.82 -0.04
CA TYR A 440 7.20 -3.70 0.52
C TYR A 440 7.79 -3.23 1.87
N THR A 441 7.92 -4.13 2.83
CA THR A 441 8.46 -3.81 4.17
C THR A 441 9.89 -3.26 4.09
N PHE A 442 10.72 -3.84 3.23
CA PHE A 442 12.07 -3.38 3.00
C PHE A 442 12.14 -1.97 2.40
N THR A 443 11.36 -1.70 1.34
CA THR A 443 11.39 -0.39 0.67
C THR A 443 10.77 0.72 1.51
N LYS A 444 9.83 0.42 2.41
CA LYS A 444 9.33 1.38 3.41
C LYS A 444 10.39 1.76 4.44
N ALA A 445 11.16 0.81 4.98
CA ALA A 445 12.30 1.15 5.84
C ALA A 445 13.36 2.00 5.12
N LEU A 446 13.65 1.69 3.86
CA LEU A 446 14.58 2.50 3.06
C LEU A 446 14.07 3.92 2.84
N ALA A 447 12.76 4.09 2.60
CA ALA A 447 12.14 5.40 2.42
C ALA A 447 12.26 6.27 3.69
N GLU A 448 12.00 5.68 4.86
CA GLU A 448 12.19 6.37 6.15
C GLU A 448 13.64 6.80 6.36
N TYR A 449 14.60 5.94 5.99
CA TYR A 449 16.01 6.31 6.09
C TYR A 449 16.37 7.44 5.13
N VAL A 450 15.89 7.42 3.88
CA VAL A 450 16.08 8.55 2.93
C VAL A 450 15.55 9.85 3.52
N ILE A 451 14.36 9.81 4.13
CA ILE A 451 13.77 10.96 4.83
C ILE A 451 14.75 11.50 5.88
N SER A 452 15.29 10.63 6.75
CA SER A 452 16.26 11.06 7.77
C SER A 452 17.51 11.75 7.23
N GLN A 453 17.91 11.44 5.99
CA GLN A 453 19.12 12.00 5.38
C GLN A 453 18.87 13.29 4.61
N GLU A 454 17.69 13.42 3.99
CA GLU A 454 17.44 14.47 2.98
C GLU A 454 16.37 15.49 3.40
N SER A 455 15.68 15.29 4.53
CA SER A 455 14.63 16.20 5.01
C SER A 455 15.11 17.32 5.94
N LYS A 456 16.42 17.60 5.97
CA LYS A 456 16.98 18.66 6.82
C LYS A 456 16.19 19.96 6.62
N ASP A 457 15.86 20.64 7.71
CA ASP A 457 15.11 21.92 7.71
C ASP A 457 13.65 21.83 7.20
N LEU A 458 13.11 20.62 6.97
CA LEU A 458 11.70 20.43 6.61
C LEU A 458 10.85 20.01 7.83
N PRO A 459 9.63 20.55 8.00
CA PRO A 459 8.73 20.16 9.08
C PRO A 459 8.05 18.83 8.76
N LEU A 460 8.74 17.71 8.99
CA LEU A 460 8.32 16.38 8.55
C LEU A 460 8.07 15.43 9.72
N ALA A 461 6.99 14.66 9.64
CA ALA A 461 6.68 13.54 10.52
C ALA A 461 6.35 12.26 9.74
N ILE A 462 6.57 11.10 10.37
CA ILE A 462 6.25 9.79 9.80
C ILE A 462 5.15 9.14 10.62
N ILE A 463 4.09 8.67 9.95
CA ILE A 463 3.09 7.80 10.56
C ILE A 463 3.30 6.35 10.09
N ARG A 464 3.21 5.40 11.01
CA ARG A 464 3.35 3.96 10.79
C ARG A 464 2.06 3.24 11.18
N PRO A 465 1.09 3.14 10.26
CA PRO A 465 -0.08 2.30 10.47
C PRO A 465 0.26 0.81 10.43
N SER A 466 -0.47 0.03 11.23
CA SER A 466 -0.49 -1.44 11.14
C SER A 466 -1.41 -1.91 10.01
N ILE A 467 -2.07 -3.06 10.13
CA ILE A 467 -2.96 -3.58 9.08
C ILE A 467 -4.22 -2.72 9.06
N VAL A 468 -4.39 -1.92 8.01
CA VAL A 468 -5.54 -1.02 7.92
C VAL A 468 -6.82 -1.78 7.51
N GLY A 469 -7.82 -1.78 8.39
CA GLY A 469 -9.13 -2.40 8.20
C GLY A 469 -10.22 -1.41 7.74
N SER A 470 -11.49 -1.82 7.81
CA SER A 470 -12.61 -0.91 7.53
C SER A 470 -12.69 0.23 8.55
N SER A 471 -13.44 1.28 8.23
CA SER A 471 -13.72 2.36 9.18
C SER A 471 -14.44 1.83 10.42
N TRP A 472 -14.10 2.40 11.58
CA TRP A 472 -14.79 2.14 12.84
C TRP A 472 -16.06 2.97 12.95
N ARG A 473 -15.94 4.30 12.78
CA ARG A 473 -17.04 5.25 12.96
C ARG A 473 -17.29 6.08 11.71
N GLU A 474 -16.25 6.65 11.12
CA GLU A 474 -16.41 7.74 10.14
C GLU A 474 -15.90 7.41 8.73
N PRO A 475 -16.49 8.01 7.68
CA PRO A 475 -17.77 8.74 7.69
C PRO A 475 -18.97 7.82 7.87
N MET A 476 -18.80 6.50 7.67
CA MET A 476 -19.82 5.49 7.97
C MET A 476 -19.12 4.24 8.49
N PRO A 477 -19.64 3.53 9.50
CA PRO A 477 -19.04 2.31 10.04
C PRO A 477 -18.91 1.20 8.99
N GLY A 478 -17.80 0.47 9.00
CA GLY A 478 -17.58 -0.67 8.10
C GLY A 478 -17.24 -0.28 6.65
N TRP A 479 -17.04 1.00 6.34
CA TRP A 479 -16.67 1.43 5.00
C TRP A 479 -15.32 0.82 4.58
N ILE A 480 -15.32 0.20 3.39
CA ILE A 480 -14.17 -0.45 2.77
C ILE A 480 -14.41 -0.55 1.26
N ASP A 481 -13.38 -0.30 0.44
CA ASP A 481 -13.53 -0.26 -1.03
C ASP A 481 -12.59 -1.21 -1.78
N ASN A 482 -11.89 -2.09 -1.07
CA ASN A 482 -10.86 -2.95 -1.63
C ASN A 482 -10.83 -4.34 -0.98
N TYR A 483 -10.26 -5.30 -1.71
CA TYR A 483 -10.09 -6.69 -1.28
C TYR A 483 -8.75 -6.97 -0.58
N ASN A 484 -7.99 -5.93 -0.24
CA ASN A 484 -6.64 -6.13 0.30
C ASN A 484 -6.70 -6.67 1.73
N GLY A 485 -5.76 -7.56 2.08
CA GLY A 485 -5.59 -8.05 3.44
C GLY A 485 -6.86 -8.69 4.03
N PRO A 486 -7.29 -8.31 5.25
CA PRO A 486 -8.45 -8.90 5.93
C PRO A 486 -9.75 -8.84 5.14
N SER A 487 -9.99 -7.77 4.38
CA SER A 487 -11.22 -7.60 3.59
C SER A 487 -11.43 -8.73 2.58
N GLY A 488 -10.37 -9.13 1.86
CA GLY A 488 -10.42 -10.24 0.93
C GLY A 488 -10.64 -11.59 1.63
N MET A 489 -10.07 -11.76 2.83
CA MET A 489 -10.26 -12.97 3.63
C MET A 489 -11.69 -13.10 4.16
N ILE A 490 -12.30 -12.00 4.63
CA ILE A 490 -13.70 -11.96 5.07
C ILE A 490 -14.62 -12.37 3.92
N VAL A 491 -14.44 -11.79 2.73
CA VAL A 491 -15.24 -12.13 1.55
C VAL A 491 -15.05 -13.59 1.13
N ALA A 492 -13.80 -14.05 1.02
CA ALA A 492 -13.51 -15.42 0.60
C ALA A 492 -14.06 -16.45 1.61
N THR A 493 -13.96 -16.17 2.91
CA THR A 493 -14.52 -17.00 3.98
C THR A 493 -16.05 -16.98 3.95
N GLY A 494 -16.65 -15.80 3.85
CA GLY A 494 -18.11 -15.63 3.81
C GLY A 494 -18.77 -16.26 2.58
N LYS A 495 -18.06 -16.34 1.45
CA LYS A 495 -18.48 -17.08 0.24
C LYS A 495 -18.21 -18.59 0.31
N GLY A 496 -17.54 -19.07 1.36
CA GLY A 496 -17.19 -20.47 1.55
C GLY A 496 -16.02 -20.96 0.68
N MET A 497 -15.20 -20.04 0.15
CA MET A 497 -14.12 -20.31 -0.80
C MET A 497 -12.73 -20.44 -0.14
N PHE A 498 -12.60 -20.02 1.12
CA PHE A 498 -11.37 -20.04 1.87
C PHE A 498 -11.65 -20.62 3.26
N ARG A 499 -11.00 -21.73 3.61
CA ARG A 499 -11.34 -22.54 4.79
C ARG A 499 -10.17 -22.85 5.71
N ILE A 500 -8.93 -22.73 5.24
CA ILE A 500 -7.75 -23.03 6.04
C ILE A 500 -6.67 -21.96 5.86
N MET A 501 -6.25 -21.36 6.97
CA MET A 501 -5.16 -20.40 7.02
C MET A 501 -3.96 -21.00 7.74
N PHE A 502 -2.77 -20.84 7.14
CA PHE A 502 -1.53 -21.12 7.82
C PHE A 502 -1.15 -19.95 8.74
N GLY A 503 -0.82 -20.25 9.99
CA GLY A 503 -0.40 -19.23 10.94
C GLY A 503 -0.54 -19.68 12.40
N ASN A 504 -0.09 -18.83 13.30
CA ASN A 504 -0.27 -19.01 14.72
C ASN A 504 -1.57 -18.32 15.16
N SER A 505 -2.56 -19.10 15.61
CA SER A 505 -3.84 -18.56 16.09
C SER A 505 -3.70 -17.70 17.35
N THR A 506 -2.61 -17.83 18.11
CA THR A 506 -2.36 -17.01 19.29
C THR A 506 -1.53 -15.76 18.98
N ALA A 507 -1.04 -15.61 17.74
CA ALA A 507 -0.34 -14.40 17.35
C ALA A 507 -1.30 -13.21 17.29
N VAL A 508 -0.81 -12.06 17.76
CA VAL A 508 -1.53 -10.78 17.73
C VAL A 508 -1.75 -10.35 16.28
N ALA A 509 -2.99 -9.99 15.99
CA ALA A 509 -3.42 -9.49 14.70
C ALA A 509 -3.65 -7.98 14.82
N ASP A 510 -2.58 -7.20 14.69
CA ASP A 510 -2.65 -5.75 14.83
C ASP A 510 -3.32 -5.13 13.60
N ILE A 511 -4.62 -4.89 13.75
CA ILE A 511 -5.50 -4.25 12.77
C ILE A 511 -5.97 -2.92 13.35
N VAL A 512 -5.88 -1.86 12.54
CA VAL A 512 -6.30 -0.51 12.89
C VAL A 512 -7.36 -0.01 11.91
N PRO A 513 -8.44 0.65 12.37
CA PRO A 513 -9.42 1.25 11.48
C PRO A 513 -8.83 2.36 10.61
N VAL A 514 -9.33 2.50 9.38
CA VAL A 514 -8.82 3.51 8.44
C VAL A 514 -9.09 4.95 8.90
N ASP A 515 -10.22 5.20 9.57
CA ASP A 515 -10.59 6.52 10.11
C ASP A 515 -9.68 6.94 11.27
N VAL A 516 -9.25 5.98 12.09
CA VAL A 516 -8.26 6.21 13.15
C VAL A 516 -6.92 6.63 12.55
N CYS A 517 -6.49 5.97 11.46
CA CYS A 517 -5.27 6.37 10.74
C CYS A 517 -5.39 7.79 10.16
N VAL A 518 -6.52 8.11 9.53
CA VAL A 518 -6.76 9.43 8.94
C VAL A 518 -6.80 10.53 9.99
N ASN A 519 -7.51 10.30 11.10
CA ASN A 519 -7.59 11.26 12.20
C ASN A 519 -6.20 11.56 12.78
N MET A 520 -5.40 10.51 12.99
CA MET A 520 -4.03 10.65 13.45
C MET A 520 -3.14 11.39 12.44
N MET A 521 -3.28 11.13 11.13
CA MET A 521 -2.54 11.88 10.10
C MET A 521 -2.81 13.38 10.20
N ILE A 522 -4.07 13.77 10.34
CA ILE A 522 -4.48 15.17 10.43
C ILE A 522 -3.94 15.80 11.73
N ALA A 523 -4.02 15.10 12.86
CA ALA A 523 -3.45 15.56 14.13
C ALA A 523 -1.93 15.71 14.08
N ILE A 524 -1.22 14.76 13.46
CA ILE A 524 0.24 14.84 13.23
C ILE A 524 0.58 16.08 12.41
N ALA A 525 -0.22 16.42 11.40
CA ALA A 525 0.06 17.59 10.57
C ALA A 525 -0.01 18.90 11.37
N TRP A 526 -1.03 19.04 12.23
CA TRP A 526 -1.13 20.15 13.17
C TRP A 526 0.04 20.18 14.14
N HIS A 527 0.31 19.06 14.81
CA HIS A 527 1.34 18.97 15.84
C HIS A 527 2.75 19.26 15.30
N THR A 528 3.07 18.77 14.10
CA THR A 528 4.35 19.02 13.42
C THR A 528 4.56 20.52 13.18
N ALA A 529 3.52 21.22 12.73
CA ALA A 529 3.59 22.66 12.50
C ALA A 529 3.68 23.48 13.79
N MET A 530 3.02 23.05 14.87
CA MET A 530 3.06 23.73 16.17
C MET A 530 4.38 23.53 16.91
N LYS A 531 4.94 22.31 16.87
CA LYS A 531 6.14 21.96 17.64
C LYS A 531 7.44 22.23 16.92
N GLN A 532 7.44 22.18 15.58
CA GLN A 532 8.64 22.30 14.76
C GLN A 532 9.80 21.44 15.31
N PRO A 533 9.58 20.11 15.45
CA PRO A 533 10.53 19.24 16.12
C PRO A 533 11.87 19.24 15.37
N LYS A 534 12.98 19.23 16.13
CA LYS A 534 14.34 19.19 15.55
C LYS A 534 14.64 17.86 14.88
N ASP A 535 14.17 16.78 15.50
CA ASP A 535 14.24 15.43 14.98
C ASP A 535 12.93 15.04 14.31
N ILE A 536 12.96 14.03 13.44
CA ILE A 536 11.78 13.55 12.71
C ILE A 536 10.96 12.64 13.63
N PRO A 537 9.79 13.07 14.16
CA PRO A 537 8.98 12.21 14.99
C PRO A 537 8.36 11.09 14.16
N VAL A 538 8.33 9.90 14.74
CA VAL A 538 7.66 8.72 14.20
C VAL A 538 6.48 8.39 15.11
N TYR A 539 5.33 8.11 14.52
CA TYR A 539 4.10 7.80 15.25
C TYR A 539 3.54 6.44 14.83
N HIS A 540 3.36 5.52 15.77
CA HIS A 540 2.69 4.26 15.53
C HIS A 540 1.17 4.42 15.62
N CYS A 541 0.48 4.03 14.54
CA CYS A 541 -0.98 3.91 14.50
C CYS A 541 -1.33 2.42 14.51
N CYS A 542 -1.34 1.82 15.70
CA CYS A 542 -1.44 0.38 15.93
C CYS A 542 -2.49 0.09 17.00
N SER A 543 -3.08 -1.10 17.01
CA SER A 543 -4.02 -1.51 18.06
C SER A 543 -3.39 -2.29 19.21
N TRP A 544 -2.10 -2.62 19.12
CA TRP A 544 -1.35 -3.39 20.13
C TRP A 544 -1.60 -2.92 21.57
N HIS A 545 -1.50 -1.60 21.82
CA HIS A 545 -1.67 -1.00 23.14
C HIS A 545 -3.13 -0.98 23.62
N ALA A 546 -4.10 -1.17 22.73
CA ALA A 546 -5.54 -1.13 23.00
C ALA A 546 -6.17 -2.52 23.06
N GLY A 547 -5.39 -3.54 23.43
CA GLY A 547 -5.87 -4.92 23.57
C GLY A 547 -6.16 -5.57 22.21
N ALA A 548 -5.24 -5.42 21.24
CA ALA A 548 -5.34 -6.08 19.94
C ALA A 548 -5.69 -7.57 20.07
N LEU A 549 -6.61 -8.03 19.21
CA LEU A 549 -7.06 -9.41 19.20
C LEU A 549 -6.02 -10.34 18.57
N THR A 550 -6.09 -11.62 18.92
CA THR A 550 -5.34 -12.68 18.23
C THR A 550 -6.05 -13.11 16.94
N TRP A 551 -5.33 -13.70 15.99
CA TRP A 551 -5.93 -14.27 14.77
C TRP A 551 -7.03 -15.30 15.08
N GLY A 552 -6.86 -16.10 16.12
CA GLY A 552 -7.86 -17.06 16.58
C GLY A 552 -9.15 -16.36 17.04
N LYS A 553 -9.04 -15.27 17.82
CA LYS A 553 -10.21 -14.55 18.32
C LYS A 553 -10.95 -13.80 17.21
N ILE A 554 -10.22 -13.18 16.28
CA ILE A 554 -10.79 -12.56 15.08
C ILE A 554 -11.55 -13.59 14.25
N THR A 555 -10.98 -14.79 14.09
CA THR A 555 -11.65 -15.86 13.32
C THR A 555 -12.95 -16.29 13.98
N GLU A 556 -12.94 -16.47 15.31
CA GLU A 556 -14.14 -16.82 16.08
C GLU A 556 -15.25 -15.77 15.92
N ILE A 557 -14.92 -14.49 16.14
CA ILE A 557 -15.87 -13.36 16.03
C ILE A 557 -16.37 -13.23 14.58
N GLY A 558 -15.46 -13.23 13.61
CA GLY A 558 -15.76 -13.09 12.20
C GLY A 558 -16.68 -14.21 11.68
N LEU A 559 -16.42 -15.47 12.04
CA LEU A 559 -17.30 -16.59 11.64
C LEU A 559 -18.69 -16.46 12.25
N ARG A 560 -18.80 -16.03 13.51
CA ARG A 560 -20.09 -15.79 14.17
C ARG A 560 -20.92 -14.74 13.43
N HIS A 561 -20.30 -13.64 13.00
CA HIS A 561 -21.00 -12.61 12.23
C HIS A 561 -21.27 -13.03 10.78
N LEU A 562 -20.36 -13.75 10.14
CA LEU A 562 -20.57 -14.22 8.76
C LEU A 562 -21.72 -15.22 8.63
N ASP A 563 -21.96 -16.03 9.67
CA ASP A 563 -23.10 -16.95 9.71
C ASP A 563 -24.44 -16.20 9.71
N THR A 564 -24.49 -15.07 10.41
CA THR A 564 -25.70 -14.23 10.50
C THR A 564 -25.86 -13.30 9.30
N ILE A 565 -24.80 -12.62 8.86
CA ILE A 565 -24.85 -11.65 7.75
C ILE A 565 -25.13 -12.35 6.41
N CYS A 566 -24.59 -13.57 6.23
CA CYS A 566 -24.72 -14.44 5.07
C CYS A 566 -24.53 -13.76 3.69
N MET A 567 -23.45 -14.12 3.00
CA MET A 567 -23.17 -13.61 1.66
C MET A 567 -24.02 -14.34 0.59
N GLU A 568 -24.47 -13.58 -0.42
CA GLU A 568 -25.23 -14.13 -1.54
C GLU A 568 -24.35 -15.07 -2.36
N ASN A 569 -24.94 -16.05 -3.06
CA ASN A 569 -24.18 -16.97 -3.94
C ASN A 569 -22.96 -17.66 -3.29
N ALA A 570 -22.95 -17.80 -1.96
CA ALA A 570 -21.94 -18.58 -1.25
C ALA A 570 -21.97 -20.05 -1.72
N ILE A 571 -20.79 -20.63 -1.94
CA ILE A 571 -20.62 -22.01 -2.39
C ILE A 571 -20.98 -22.98 -1.26
N THR A 572 -20.66 -22.59 -0.03
CA THR A 572 -20.82 -23.37 1.21
C THR A 572 -20.90 -22.41 2.38
N PHE A 573 -21.34 -22.90 3.54
CA PHE A 573 -21.33 -22.17 4.80
C PHE A 573 -19.92 -21.64 5.15
N PRO A 574 -19.83 -20.45 5.77
CA PRO A 574 -18.56 -19.86 6.18
C PRO A 574 -17.86 -20.75 7.21
N ASN A 575 -16.58 -21.03 6.98
CA ASN A 575 -15.73 -21.73 7.93
C ASN A 575 -14.29 -21.32 7.66
N LEU A 576 -13.49 -21.13 8.70
CA LEU A 576 -12.07 -20.84 8.61
C LEU A 576 -11.36 -21.45 9.82
N THR A 577 -10.37 -22.29 9.55
CA THR A 577 -9.50 -22.88 10.58
C THR A 577 -8.10 -22.28 10.47
N PHE A 578 -7.46 -21.99 11.59
CA PHE A 578 -6.03 -21.64 11.66
C PHE A 578 -5.21 -22.84 12.08
N THR A 579 -4.03 -23.02 11.47
CA THR A 579 -3.09 -24.05 11.92
C THR A 579 -1.64 -23.64 11.69
N SER A 580 -0.79 -23.91 12.69
CA SER A 580 0.67 -23.76 12.61
C SER A 580 1.36 -25.06 12.15
N ASN A 581 0.62 -26.16 11.98
CA ASN A 581 1.17 -27.44 11.54
C ASN A 581 1.05 -27.58 10.01
N ARG A 582 2.20 -27.72 9.33
CA ARG A 582 2.30 -27.82 7.85
C ARG A 582 1.60 -29.06 7.28
N PHE A 583 1.70 -30.19 7.96
CA PHE A 583 1.04 -31.42 7.53
C PHE A 583 -0.48 -31.29 7.63
N ARG A 584 -0.98 -30.77 8.77
CA ARG A 584 -2.40 -30.49 8.96
C ARG A 584 -2.92 -29.47 7.95
N TYR A 585 -2.16 -28.41 7.69
CA TYR A 585 -2.49 -27.42 6.66
C TYR A 585 -2.64 -28.07 5.29
N PHE A 586 -1.65 -28.85 4.85
CA PHE A 586 -1.68 -29.51 3.55
C PHE A 586 -2.86 -30.48 3.43
N TYR A 587 -3.07 -31.32 4.45
CA TYR A 587 -4.17 -32.27 4.51
C TYR A 587 -5.53 -31.56 4.43
N LEU A 588 -5.78 -30.59 5.30
CA LEU A 588 -7.07 -29.86 5.32
C LEU A 588 -7.29 -29.09 4.02
N ARG A 589 -6.27 -28.44 3.47
CA ARG A 589 -6.36 -27.75 2.18
C ARG A 589 -6.75 -28.70 1.05
N LEU A 590 -6.13 -29.88 0.98
CA LEU A 590 -6.43 -30.87 -0.05
C LEU A 590 -7.90 -31.27 -0.01
N PHE A 591 -8.43 -31.59 1.18
CA PHE A 591 -9.78 -32.13 1.33
C PHE A 591 -10.89 -31.07 1.47
N GLN A 592 -10.61 -29.89 2.02
CA GLN A 592 -11.61 -28.85 2.27
C GLN A 592 -11.68 -27.78 1.17
N GLU A 593 -10.61 -27.61 0.38
CA GLU A 593 -10.57 -26.60 -0.69
C GLU A 593 -10.36 -27.23 -2.06
N VAL A 594 -9.27 -28.00 -2.26
CA VAL A 594 -8.84 -28.47 -3.59
C VAL A 594 -9.74 -29.57 -4.13
N PHE A 595 -10.03 -30.60 -3.34
CA PHE A 595 -10.87 -31.73 -3.77
C PHE A 595 -12.31 -31.30 -4.09
N PRO A 596 -13.01 -30.51 -3.25
CA PRO A 596 -14.33 -29.98 -3.61
C PRO A 596 -14.30 -29.12 -4.87
N ALA A 597 -13.27 -28.26 -5.03
CA ALA A 597 -13.12 -27.45 -6.24
C ALA A 597 -12.92 -28.31 -7.50
N PHE A 598 -12.16 -29.40 -7.41
CA PHE A 598 -12.00 -30.37 -8.49
C PHE A 598 -13.34 -31.00 -8.89
N VAL A 599 -14.12 -31.46 -7.90
CA VAL A 599 -15.45 -32.05 -8.13
C VAL A 599 -16.40 -31.05 -8.81
N LEU A 600 -16.42 -29.80 -8.33
CA LEU A 600 -17.23 -28.74 -8.93
C LEU A 600 -16.79 -28.42 -10.37
N ASP A 601 -15.48 -28.41 -10.65
CA ASP A 601 -14.97 -28.21 -12.01
C ASP A 601 -15.32 -29.38 -12.94
N CYS A 602 -15.30 -30.62 -12.43
CA CYS A 602 -15.80 -31.78 -13.17
C CYS A 602 -17.30 -31.65 -13.48
N ALA A 603 -18.12 -31.27 -12.51
CA ALA A 603 -19.55 -31.03 -12.71
C ALA A 603 -19.82 -29.91 -13.73
N MET A 604 -19.04 -28.82 -13.69
CA MET A 604 -19.10 -27.74 -14.68
C MET A 604 -18.79 -28.25 -16.08
N ARG A 605 -17.75 -29.08 -16.26
CA ARG A 605 -17.40 -29.68 -17.56
C ARG A 605 -18.52 -30.57 -18.08
N ILE A 606 -19.11 -31.41 -17.22
CA ILE A 606 -20.25 -32.27 -17.57
C ILE A 606 -21.45 -31.42 -18.00
N ALA A 607 -21.69 -30.29 -17.33
CA ALA A 607 -22.73 -29.33 -17.67
C ALA A 607 -22.39 -28.42 -18.89
N GLY A 608 -21.30 -28.70 -19.62
CA GLY A 608 -20.87 -27.91 -20.79
C GLY A 608 -20.34 -26.51 -20.45
N ARG A 609 -20.04 -26.24 -19.17
CA ARG A 609 -19.52 -24.95 -18.68
C ARG A 609 -18.01 -24.98 -18.50
N LYS A 610 -17.37 -23.80 -18.54
CA LYS A 610 -15.92 -23.68 -18.35
C LYS A 610 -15.55 -23.90 -16.86
N PRO A 611 -14.56 -24.75 -16.53
CA PRO A 611 -14.09 -24.94 -15.15
C PRO A 611 -13.39 -23.68 -14.63
N MET A 612 -13.61 -23.34 -13.36
CA MET A 612 -13.13 -22.11 -12.74
C MET A 612 -12.70 -22.24 -11.27
N PHE A 613 -13.17 -23.25 -10.53
CA PHE A 613 -12.97 -23.34 -9.08
C PHE A 613 -11.52 -23.65 -8.71
N LEU A 614 -10.82 -24.55 -9.42
CA LEU A 614 -9.41 -24.82 -9.15
C LEU A 614 -8.52 -23.59 -9.39
N LYS A 615 -8.81 -22.82 -10.45
CA LYS A 615 -8.12 -21.54 -10.72
C LYS A 615 -8.39 -20.49 -9.64
N LEU A 616 -9.54 -20.57 -8.99
CA LEU A 616 -9.92 -19.68 -7.90
C LEU A 616 -9.19 -20.05 -6.61
N CYS A 617 -9.17 -21.34 -6.25
CA CYS A 617 -8.38 -21.85 -5.12
C CYS A 617 -6.88 -21.55 -5.27
N ASP A 618 -6.31 -21.70 -6.47
CA ASP A 618 -4.90 -21.35 -6.74
C ASP A 618 -4.63 -19.84 -6.53
N ARG A 619 -5.54 -18.97 -6.97
CA ARG A 619 -5.43 -17.52 -6.74
C ARG A 619 -5.50 -17.18 -5.25
N ILE A 620 -6.44 -17.75 -4.51
CA ILE A 620 -6.56 -17.54 -3.05
C ILE A 620 -5.29 -18.03 -2.35
N TYR A 621 -4.82 -19.23 -2.68
CA TYR A 621 -3.61 -19.81 -2.10
C TYR A 621 -2.39 -18.92 -2.32
N LYS A 622 -2.16 -18.43 -3.54
CA LYS A 622 -1.05 -17.53 -3.85
C LYS A 622 -1.11 -16.24 -3.04
N SER A 623 -2.30 -15.65 -2.88
CA SER A 623 -2.50 -14.43 -2.08
C SER A 623 -2.27 -14.67 -0.58
N VAL A 624 -2.83 -15.74 -0.02
CA VAL A 624 -2.75 -16.04 1.43
C VAL A 624 -1.33 -16.38 1.85
N ARG A 625 -0.56 -17.11 1.02
CA ARG A 625 0.83 -17.48 1.32
C ARG A 625 1.75 -16.27 1.54
N THR A 626 1.40 -15.10 1.02
CA THR A 626 2.15 -13.86 1.28
C THR A 626 2.03 -13.35 2.71
N LEU A 627 1.02 -13.84 3.43
CA LEU A 627 0.68 -13.44 4.78
C LEU A 627 1.26 -14.39 5.83
N ASP A 628 1.79 -15.57 5.45
CA ASP A 628 2.31 -16.60 6.36
C ASP A 628 3.25 -16.02 7.43
N PHE A 629 4.11 -15.07 7.05
CA PHE A 629 5.02 -14.41 7.99
C PHE A 629 4.24 -13.55 9.01
N PHE A 630 3.28 -12.76 8.55
CA PHE A 630 2.46 -11.87 9.38
C PHE A 630 1.46 -12.61 10.26
N THR A 631 0.96 -13.77 9.81
CA THR A 631 0.04 -14.58 10.60
C THR A 631 0.73 -15.52 11.58
N SER A 632 2.05 -15.65 11.50
CA SER A 632 2.82 -16.55 12.38
C SER A 632 3.61 -15.83 13.48
N HIS A 633 3.75 -14.51 13.41
CA HIS A 633 4.56 -13.72 14.34
C HIS A 633 3.72 -12.63 15.00
N SER A 634 4.25 -12.08 16.09
CA SER A 634 3.68 -10.95 16.81
C SER A 634 4.76 -9.92 17.05
N TRP A 635 4.35 -8.67 17.16
CA TRP A 635 5.22 -7.52 17.32
C TRP A 635 4.75 -6.69 18.50
N SER A 636 5.69 -6.02 19.16
CA SER A 636 5.40 -4.91 20.06
C SER A 636 5.60 -3.60 19.30
N PHE A 637 4.61 -2.71 19.45
CA PHE A 637 4.62 -1.37 18.85
C PHE A 637 4.42 -0.33 19.96
N PRO A 638 5.45 -0.03 20.77
CA PRO A 638 5.41 1.11 21.70
C PRO A 638 5.01 2.38 20.95
N ASN A 639 4.17 3.22 21.57
CA ASN A 639 3.49 4.34 20.91
C ASN A 639 3.50 5.64 21.74
N ASP A 640 4.61 5.91 22.42
CA ASP A 640 4.74 7.03 23.35
C ASP A 640 4.48 8.39 22.67
N ASN A 641 4.98 8.61 21.44
CA ASN A 641 4.72 9.82 20.66
C ASN A 641 3.24 9.93 20.29
N SER A 642 2.59 8.83 19.93
CA SER A 642 1.14 8.80 19.64
C SER A 642 0.30 9.17 20.85
N LEU A 643 0.65 8.64 22.03
CA LEU A 643 -0.02 8.96 23.28
C LEU A 643 0.21 10.42 23.68
N GLY A 644 1.45 10.91 23.54
CA GLY A 644 1.79 12.31 23.77
C GLY A 644 0.99 13.26 22.88
N LEU A 645 0.89 12.95 21.58
CA LEU A 645 0.07 13.71 20.63
C LEU A 645 -1.38 13.80 21.08
N GLN A 646 -1.96 12.68 21.54
CA GLN A 646 -3.34 12.65 22.00
C GLN A 646 -3.56 13.52 23.25
N GLN A 647 -2.61 13.48 24.20
CA GLN A 647 -2.69 14.26 25.44
C GLN A 647 -2.60 15.77 25.22
N GLU A 648 -1.93 16.19 24.15
CA GLU A 648 -1.80 17.61 23.80
C GLU A 648 -3.00 18.18 23.03
N MET A 649 -3.85 17.32 22.47
CA MET A 649 -5.08 17.74 21.81
C MET A 649 -6.11 18.20 22.84
N ASN A 650 -6.84 19.27 22.53
CA ASN A 650 -7.95 19.71 23.37
C ASN A 650 -9.15 18.74 23.27
N ASP A 651 -10.10 18.83 24.20
CA ASP A 651 -11.27 17.93 24.25
C ASP A 651 -12.11 17.92 22.97
N THR A 652 -12.17 19.05 22.26
CA THR A 652 -12.87 19.16 20.98
C THR A 652 -12.13 18.38 19.91
N ASP A 653 -10.83 18.57 19.80
CA ASP A 653 -9.96 17.90 18.84
C ASP A 653 -9.90 16.40 19.10
N GLN A 654 -9.84 15.96 20.36
CA GLN A 654 -9.89 14.54 20.72
C GLN A 654 -11.22 13.89 20.30
N LYS A 655 -12.33 14.64 20.24
CA LYS A 655 -13.62 14.13 19.75
C LYS A 655 -13.69 14.11 18.23
N ILE A 656 -13.27 15.20 17.57
CA ILE A 656 -13.37 15.34 16.11
C ILE A 656 -12.33 14.47 15.41
N PHE A 657 -11.10 14.46 15.88
CA PHE A 657 -9.97 13.73 15.30
C PHE A 657 -9.52 12.58 16.22
N ASN A 658 -10.48 11.85 16.78
CA ASN A 658 -10.18 10.73 17.69
C ASN A 658 -9.36 9.65 16.98
N PHE A 659 -8.25 9.25 17.59
CA PHE A 659 -7.49 8.07 17.21
C PHE A 659 -7.17 7.14 18.39
N ASP A 660 -7.83 7.34 19.55
CA ASP A 660 -7.74 6.43 20.69
C ASP A 660 -8.69 5.24 20.49
N LEU A 661 -8.13 4.05 20.70
CA LEU A 661 -8.80 2.77 20.54
C LEU A 661 -9.23 2.14 21.86
N LYS A 662 -8.93 2.74 23.03
CA LYS A 662 -9.24 2.15 24.35
C LYS A 662 -10.71 1.76 24.54
N ASP A 663 -11.63 2.58 24.02
CA ASP A 663 -13.07 2.35 24.14
C ASP A 663 -13.67 1.61 22.95
N MET A 664 -12.84 0.95 22.13
CA MET A 664 -13.32 0.24 20.95
C MET A 664 -13.93 -1.12 21.32
N ASP A 665 -15.21 -1.29 20.99
CA ASP A 665 -15.85 -2.60 20.99
C ASP A 665 -15.44 -3.37 19.74
N TRP A 666 -14.52 -4.31 19.93
CA TRP A 666 -14.01 -5.16 18.86
C TRP A 666 -15.08 -6.06 18.23
N ASP A 667 -16.06 -6.55 18.99
CA ASP A 667 -17.13 -7.41 18.44
C ASP A 667 -18.01 -6.58 17.49
N GLN A 668 -18.42 -5.37 17.94
CA GLN A 668 -19.17 -4.44 17.11
C GLN A 668 -18.38 -4.00 15.87
N TYR A 669 -17.08 -3.73 16.01
CA TYR A 669 -16.21 -3.38 14.89
C TYR A 669 -16.19 -4.50 13.83
N TRP A 670 -15.97 -5.75 14.25
CA TRP A 670 -15.95 -6.89 13.32
C TRP A 670 -17.31 -7.20 12.70
N PHE A 671 -18.40 -6.99 13.42
CA PHE A 671 -19.75 -7.03 12.83
C PHE A 671 -19.87 -6.04 11.67
N HIS A 672 -19.53 -4.77 11.89
CA HIS A 672 -19.60 -3.74 10.85
C HIS A 672 -18.60 -4.00 9.72
N TYR A 673 -17.43 -4.57 10.00
CA TYR A 673 -16.47 -4.94 8.97
C TYR A 673 -17.03 -6.05 8.06
N CYS A 674 -17.59 -7.12 8.63
CA CYS A 674 -18.24 -8.17 7.85
C CYS A 674 -19.44 -7.65 7.05
N LEU A 675 -20.25 -6.77 7.64
CA LEU A 675 -21.39 -6.15 6.97
C LEU A 675 -20.94 -5.24 5.82
N GLY A 676 -19.92 -4.43 6.05
CA GLY A 676 -19.31 -3.56 5.07
C GLY A 676 -18.68 -4.31 3.90
N ALA A 677 -18.08 -5.48 4.15
CA ALA A 677 -17.61 -6.36 3.08
C ALA A 677 -18.77 -6.85 2.18
N LYS A 678 -19.94 -7.15 2.74
CA LYS A 678 -21.15 -7.46 1.97
C LYS A 678 -21.64 -6.24 1.18
N GLN A 679 -21.77 -5.10 1.84
CA GLN A 679 -22.41 -3.91 1.27
C GLN A 679 -21.53 -3.17 0.26
N TYR A 680 -20.27 -2.91 0.60
CA TYR A 680 -19.41 -2.00 -0.18
C TYR A 680 -18.50 -2.74 -1.16
N ILE A 681 -17.99 -3.92 -0.77
CA ILE A 681 -17.11 -4.72 -1.64
C ILE A 681 -17.93 -5.58 -2.60
N LEU A 682 -18.88 -6.35 -2.08
CA LEU A 682 -19.73 -7.23 -2.89
C LEU A 682 -20.93 -6.52 -3.53
N ARG A 683 -21.28 -5.32 -3.04
CA ARG A 683 -22.44 -4.54 -3.52
C ARG A 683 -23.75 -5.33 -3.42
N GLU A 684 -23.86 -6.16 -2.39
CA GLU A 684 -25.06 -6.96 -2.11
C GLU A 684 -26.05 -6.14 -1.30
N ASP A 685 -27.35 -6.34 -1.57
CA ASP A 685 -28.42 -5.68 -0.84
C ASP A 685 -28.59 -6.33 0.54
N LEU A 686 -28.64 -5.50 1.58
CA LEU A 686 -28.88 -5.94 2.95
C LEU A 686 -30.31 -6.50 3.12
N ALA A 687 -31.26 -6.08 2.29
CA ALA A 687 -32.62 -6.62 2.28
C ALA A 687 -32.67 -8.13 1.97
N HIS A 688 -31.64 -8.69 1.32
CA HIS A 688 -31.57 -10.11 0.99
C HIS A 688 -31.05 -11.00 2.11
N MET A 689 -30.61 -10.45 3.25
CA MET A 689 -30.07 -11.23 4.38
C MET A 689 -31.04 -12.32 4.88
N PRO A 690 -32.35 -12.05 5.12
CA PRO A 690 -33.27 -13.06 5.62
C PRO A 690 -33.44 -14.26 4.66
N LYS A 691 -33.39 -14.01 3.35
CA LYS A 691 -33.47 -15.06 2.32
C LYS A 691 -32.24 -15.96 2.36
N CYS A 692 -31.06 -15.37 2.54
CA CYS A 692 -29.80 -16.11 2.60
C CYS A 692 -29.69 -16.92 3.90
N GLN A 693 -30.15 -16.38 5.03
CA GLN A 693 -30.24 -17.09 6.31
C GLN A 693 -31.15 -18.34 6.21
N LYS A 694 -32.32 -18.21 5.56
CA LYS A 694 -33.23 -19.36 5.32
C LYS A 694 -32.59 -20.45 4.45
N ARG A 695 -31.70 -20.10 3.53
CA ARG A 695 -30.95 -21.08 2.72
C ARG A 695 -29.94 -21.83 3.57
N ASN A 696 -29.22 -21.15 4.46
CA ASN A 696 -28.19 -21.79 5.30
C ASN A 696 -28.77 -22.69 6.41
N GLN A 697 -30.05 -22.53 6.75
CA GLN A 697 -30.77 -23.41 7.68
C GLN A 697 -31.29 -24.72 7.05
N ARG A 698 -31.24 -24.84 5.72
CA ARG A 698 -31.61 -26.03 4.95
C ARG A 698 -30.36 -26.79 4.55
#